data_AF-A0A182F5B2-F1
#
_entry.id   AF-A0A182F5B2-F1
#
_cell.length_a   1.000
_cell.length_b   1.000
_cell.length_c   1.000
_cell.angle_alpha   90.00
_cell.angle_beta   90.00
_cell.angle_gamma   90.00
#
_symmetry.space_group_name_H-M   'P 1'
#
loop_
_entity.id
_entity.type
_entity.pdbx_description
1 polymer ?
#
loop_
_entity_poly.entity_id
_entity_poly.type
_entity_poly.pdbx_seq_one_letter_code
_entity_poly.pdbx_strand_id
1 'polypeptide(L)'
;MLAAYAPALHQTVITMAEVVECNRTAAQSDGETNHNAPEPHPMIKFIELQDKQNKATEVEIPVPYGKIAGKWYGPQDVRPIVCLHGWLDNCGTFDRLLPLLPEEVSFLAIDLPGHGYSSRIPDGMVYYQLDCIPLLLNIMQEYGWTKISLMGHSMGAIICFIFTALFPDRVDLLIGIDALKPLSYPRERFPERLSKQVTKLIEADTRNREKSEPPSYAYEEMIDRLYAGTAASVTRETCPYLLQRNIKPSRKFPGKYYFDRDNRMKYNVIPGWADSINMELAKRITAPFLTIRALDSMNPGAKHGFEETVAVLKESNPRYEVAYVKGTHHVQLTEPENCVPVLVAFLRKYWRKEPEVSSHAMDVDSQRIETLVERHDREHGVQEVRIPVPFGEIAGKWWGPRNVRPIVCLHGWQDNAGTFDTLIPLLPAHISFLALDTPGHGYSSRIPDGMSYQPMNVFYMINFIMAEYGWRKISLMGHSMGSVLVYAYAAVFPTRVDLVVSLDALKPQVLPDTVMVSLMAELTPELVKADRRNQDRTEPPAYTYEEAIDRLYHGAVNSITREACPFLLQRNIRRSAKYPEKYYFSRDSRLKYGLGFLWSQAINLRLAQNLTMPFLFVKASDSPYWESKQYYDEAIEILRRDNAHFELKHVEGTHHVHLSHPERVAPIVTEFLRKYWQKDDDSEHLAMTIKVREIRLPLPFGDLCCKWWGPSNVRPIVCLHGWLDNAGSFDRLIPLLPREISFLAIDLPGHGRSAHLPAGVAYNALDVLRLLLHVMQLYGWQRISLMCHSISAVMAYVFAGIFPERVELLISFDLLKPFILDPDMSLFLFADSIPKSLDFDAPSDRQVKPAREYQYDRLVEHMHAGFQESISREACHYLLYRAFQPVPDRPGYFWRVSDQRVRHNHGLVWSHELNLYIARRIKVPFLFLKTTETPIFEDPRYHQETIDALVACNERFVVGTVEGKHHAHLSNPERVAPFVSDFLAKYWTKDNWQGSKL
;
A
#
# COMPACT_ATOMS: atom_id res chain seq x y z
N MET A 1 -18.47 -60.62 -31.79
CA MET A 1 -17.13 -61.14 -31.49
C MET A 1 -16.31 -59.97 -31.00
N LEU A 2 -15.92 -59.79 -29.74
CA LEU A 2 -15.97 -60.56 -28.49
C LEU A 2 -16.14 -59.46 -27.40
N ALA A 3 -17.19 -59.41 -26.58
CA ALA A 3 -17.62 -60.38 -25.57
C ALA A 3 -16.54 -60.70 -24.53
N ALA A 4 -16.86 -60.36 -23.28
CA ALA A 4 -16.53 -60.99 -22.00
C ALA A 4 -15.78 -60.02 -21.06
N TYR A 5 -16.33 -59.52 -19.94
CA TYR A 5 -17.24 -60.12 -18.97
C TYR A 5 -18.05 -59.05 -18.20
N ALA A 6 -19.32 -59.36 -17.88
CA ALA A 6 -20.09 -58.80 -16.75
C ALA A 6 -20.19 -59.90 -15.65
N PRO A 7 -20.87 -59.74 -14.49
CA PRO A 7 -21.45 -58.58 -13.79
C PRO A 7 -21.19 -58.56 -12.25
N ALA A 8 -21.56 -57.47 -11.54
CA ALA A 8 -22.26 -57.53 -10.23
C ALA A 8 -22.64 -56.12 -9.73
N LEU A 9 -23.93 -55.80 -9.84
CA LEU A 9 -24.63 -54.73 -9.14
C LEU A 9 -25.26 -55.33 -7.87
N HIS A 10 -24.97 -54.79 -6.69
CA HIS A 10 -26.01 -54.48 -5.70
C HIS A 10 -25.48 -53.62 -4.53
N GLN A 11 -26.14 -52.47 -4.37
CA GLN A 11 -26.48 -51.77 -3.12
C GLN A 11 -25.40 -51.57 -2.05
N THR A 12 -24.98 -50.31 -1.86
CA THR A 12 -24.85 -49.77 -0.51
C THR A 12 -25.20 -48.29 -0.50
N VAL A 13 -26.23 -47.97 0.29
CA VAL A 13 -26.65 -46.63 0.70
C VAL A 13 -25.51 -46.02 1.50
N ILE A 14 -24.93 -44.90 1.04
CA ILE A 14 -24.00 -44.12 1.85
C ILE A 14 -24.84 -43.14 2.68
N THR A 15 -24.88 -43.40 3.98
CA THR A 15 -25.45 -42.56 5.03
C THR A 15 -24.58 -41.32 5.26
N MET A 16 -25.15 -40.24 5.81
CA MET A 16 -24.51 -38.96 6.16
C MET A 16 -23.42 -39.05 7.26
N ALA A 17 -22.63 -40.12 7.31
CA ALA A 17 -21.55 -40.33 8.26
C ALA A 17 -20.15 -40.09 7.67
N GLU A 18 -19.98 -40.11 6.34
CA GLU A 18 -18.66 -40.02 5.70
C GLU A 18 -18.22 -38.58 5.35
N VAL A 19 -19.06 -37.56 5.59
CA VAL A 19 -18.69 -36.14 5.45
C VAL A 19 -17.99 -35.60 6.71
N VAL A 20 -17.99 -36.36 7.81
CA VAL A 20 -17.38 -35.94 9.09
C VAL A 20 -15.88 -36.30 9.18
N GLU A 21 -15.35 -37.14 8.28
CA GLU A 21 -13.95 -37.56 8.32
C GLU A 21 -12.99 -36.77 7.42
N CYS A 22 -13.49 -35.90 6.53
CA CYS A 22 -12.64 -35.08 5.67
C CYS A 22 -12.14 -33.76 6.32
N ASN A 23 -12.65 -33.40 7.50
CA ASN A 23 -12.24 -32.21 8.26
C ASN A 23 -11.07 -32.44 9.25
N ARG A 24 -10.38 -33.59 9.18
CA ARG A 24 -9.22 -33.90 10.04
C ARG A 24 -7.86 -33.65 9.39
N THR A 25 -7.79 -33.35 8.10
CA THR A 25 -6.51 -33.27 7.36
C THR A 25 -6.01 -31.85 7.07
N ALA A 26 -6.73 -30.79 7.44
CA ALA A 26 -6.28 -29.40 7.29
C ALA A 26 -5.57 -28.82 8.54
N ALA A 27 -5.40 -29.61 9.61
CA ALA A 27 -4.67 -29.22 10.82
C ALA A 27 -3.21 -29.76 10.87
N GLN A 28 -2.67 -30.23 9.74
CA GLN A 28 -1.34 -30.82 9.65
C GLN A 28 -0.48 -30.15 8.57
N SER A 29 -0.15 -28.87 8.77
CA SER A 29 1.08 -28.31 8.20
C SER A 29 1.50 -27.09 9.00
N ASP A 30 1.98 -27.32 10.22
CA ASP A 30 3.09 -26.59 10.86
C ASP A 30 3.46 -27.28 12.19
N GLY A 31 4.55 -28.07 12.15
CA GLY A 31 5.37 -28.46 13.30
C GLY A 31 4.85 -29.59 14.20
N GLU A 32 5.45 -30.78 14.05
CA GLU A 32 5.55 -31.89 15.02
C GLU A 32 4.38 -32.08 16.00
N THR A 33 3.55 -33.11 15.76
CA THR A 33 2.64 -33.66 16.78
C THR A 33 3.45 -34.22 17.94
N ASN A 34 3.71 -33.37 18.93
CA ASN A 34 4.35 -33.74 20.18
C ASN A 34 3.35 -34.56 21.01
N HIS A 35 3.47 -35.90 20.98
CA HIS A 35 2.70 -36.84 21.80
C HIS A 35 2.93 -36.68 23.33
N ASN A 36 3.62 -35.63 23.77
CA ASN A 36 3.90 -35.26 25.16
C ASN A 36 3.30 -33.90 25.59
N ALA A 37 2.30 -33.35 24.88
CA ALA A 37 1.60 -32.18 25.39
C ALA A 37 0.89 -32.53 26.73
N PRO A 38 1.14 -31.79 27.84
CA PRO A 38 0.46 -32.06 29.10
C PRO A 38 -1.05 -31.94 28.93
N GLU A 39 -1.82 -32.88 29.50
CA GLU A 39 -3.28 -32.83 29.42
C GLU A 39 -3.80 -31.47 29.94
N PRO A 40 -4.83 -30.88 29.29
CA PRO A 40 -5.43 -29.63 29.76
C PRO A 40 -5.93 -29.78 31.19
N HIS A 41 -5.81 -28.70 31.99
CA HIS A 41 -6.31 -28.69 33.36
C HIS A 41 -7.79 -29.13 33.41
N PRO A 42 -8.24 -29.94 34.39
CA PRO A 42 -9.59 -30.49 34.43
C PRO A 42 -10.72 -29.45 34.30
N MET A 43 -10.50 -28.25 34.85
CA MET A 43 -11.46 -27.15 34.73
C MET A 43 -11.59 -26.60 33.30
N ILE A 44 -10.53 -26.60 32.49
CA ILE A 44 -10.59 -26.20 31.08
C ILE A 44 -11.47 -27.20 30.31
N LYS A 45 -11.23 -28.50 30.54
CA LYS A 45 -12.02 -29.59 29.94
C LYS A 45 -13.49 -29.55 30.36
N PHE A 46 -13.77 -29.14 31.61
CA PHE A 46 -15.14 -28.97 32.09
C PHE A 46 -15.88 -27.86 31.34
N ILE A 47 -15.24 -26.71 31.07
CA ILE A 47 -15.86 -25.63 30.29
C ILE A 47 -16.09 -26.06 28.83
N GLU A 48 -15.14 -26.75 28.20
CA GLU A 48 -15.32 -27.30 26.84
C GLU A 48 -16.52 -28.27 26.75
N LEU A 49 -16.76 -29.04 27.81
CA LEU A 49 -17.93 -29.92 27.90
C LEU A 49 -19.23 -29.12 28.09
N GLN A 50 -19.21 -28.05 28.89
CA GLN A 50 -20.36 -27.15 29.03
C GLN A 50 -20.67 -26.43 27.71
N ASP A 51 -19.67 -25.96 26.97
CA ASP A 51 -19.87 -25.32 25.66
C ASP A 51 -20.59 -26.27 24.69
N LYS A 52 -20.16 -27.55 24.65
CA LYS A 52 -20.83 -28.59 23.88
C LYS A 52 -22.26 -28.84 24.35
N GLN A 53 -22.49 -28.88 25.67
CA GLN A 53 -23.82 -29.06 26.23
C GLN A 53 -24.75 -27.88 25.89
N ASN A 54 -24.20 -26.66 25.86
CA ASN A 54 -24.91 -25.43 25.52
C ASN A 54 -25.02 -25.19 24.02
N LYS A 55 -24.59 -26.15 23.17
CA LYS A 55 -24.56 -26.05 21.71
C LYS A 55 -23.83 -24.80 21.19
N ALA A 56 -22.85 -24.29 21.94
CA ALA A 56 -22.00 -23.20 21.49
C ALA A 56 -21.07 -23.71 20.39
N THR A 57 -20.99 -22.98 19.28
CA THR A 57 -20.12 -23.32 18.14
C THR A 57 -18.97 -22.34 18.07
N GLU A 58 -17.72 -22.81 18.08
CA GLU A 58 -16.57 -21.94 17.83
C GLU A 58 -16.62 -21.43 16.39
N VAL A 59 -16.34 -20.14 16.21
CA VAL A 59 -16.34 -19.48 14.92
C VAL A 59 -15.05 -18.70 14.72
N GLU A 60 -14.59 -18.65 13.47
CA GLU A 60 -13.46 -17.84 13.04
C GLU A 60 -13.89 -16.95 11.89
N ILE A 61 -13.78 -15.64 12.11
CA ILE A 61 -14.20 -14.61 11.15
C ILE A 61 -12.91 -14.01 10.55
N PRO A 62 -12.71 -14.11 9.22
CA PRO A 62 -11.52 -13.54 8.60
C PRO A 62 -11.52 -12.00 8.74
N VAL A 63 -10.36 -11.44 9.04
CA VAL A 63 -10.10 -9.99 9.04
C VAL A 63 -8.76 -9.71 8.36
N PRO A 64 -8.48 -8.49 7.88
CA PRO A 64 -7.28 -8.23 7.07
C PRO A 64 -5.93 -8.59 7.74
N TYR A 65 -5.86 -8.55 9.07
CA TYR A 65 -4.66 -8.90 9.85
C TYR A 65 -4.71 -10.31 10.47
N GLY A 66 -5.67 -11.16 10.09
CA GLY A 66 -5.77 -12.54 10.56
C GLY A 66 -7.22 -13.01 10.72
N LYS A 67 -7.59 -13.39 11.94
CA LYS A 67 -8.94 -13.86 12.28
C LYS A 67 -9.42 -13.32 13.61
N ILE A 68 -10.74 -13.22 13.73
CA ILE A 68 -11.46 -12.96 14.97
C ILE A 68 -12.18 -14.23 15.37
N ALA A 69 -11.80 -14.78 16.52
CA ALA A 69 -12.43 -15.96 17.08
C ALA A 69 -13.64 -15.58 17.93
N GLY A 70 -14.53 -16.53 18.16
CA GLY A 70 -15.67 -16.33 19.03
C GLY A 70 -16.51 -17.59 19.20
N LYS A 71 -17.64 -17.45 19.88
CA LYS A 71 -18.65 -18.48 20.10
C LYS A 71 -20.01 -18.02 19.56
N TRP A 72 -20.66 -18.89 18.81
CA TRP A 72 -22.02 -18.71 18.31
C TRP A 72 -23.01 -19.54 19.13
N TYR A 73 -24.06 -18.90 19.65
CA TYR A 73 -25.12 -19.52 20.44
C TYR A 73 -26.46 -19.36 19.72
N GLY A 74 -27.30 -20.40 19.78
CA GLY A 74 -28.62 -20.38 19.15
C GLY A 74 -28.59 -20.62 17.63
N PRO A 75 -29.68 -20.30 16.92
CA PRO A 75 -29.86 -20.63 15.50
C PRO A 75 -28.88 -19.86 14.59
N GLN A 76 -28.35 -20.51 13.55
CA GLN A 76 -27.42 -19.89 12.59
C GLN A 76 -28.14 -19.34 11.34
N ASP A 77 -29.43 -19.63 11.16
CA ASP A 77 -30.31 -19.07 10.13
C ASP A 77 -30.83 -17.66 10.50
N VAL A 78 -30.46 -17.15 11.68
CA VAL A 78 -30.91 -15.87 12.22
C VAL A 78 -29.70 -14.98 12.47
N ARG A 79 -29.76 -13.70 12.05
CA ARG A 79 -28.71 -12.72 12.36
C ARG A 79 -28.52 -12.62 13.88
N PRO A 80 -27.29 -12.84 14.41
CA PRO A 80 -27.05 -12.83 15.83
C PRO A 80 -27.01 -11.41 16.41
N ILE A 81 -27.23 -11.32 17.72
CA ILE A 81 -26.77 -10.19 18.52
C ILE A 81 -25.27 -10.37 18.76
N VAL A 82 -24.46 -9.41 18.30
CA VAL A 82 -23.00 -9.46 18.46
C VAL A 82 -22.64 -8.98 19.88
N CYS A 83 -21.94 -9.85 20.63
CA CYS A 83 -21.57 -9.63 22.02
C CYS A 83 -20.07 -9.29 22.16
N LEU A 84 -19.77 -8.12 22.76
CA LEU A 84 -18.39 -7.63 22.98
C LEU A 84 -18.02 -7.66 24.47
N HIS A 85 -16.88 -8.26 24.81
CA HIS A 85 -16.39 -8.39 26.18
C HIS A 85 -15.62 -7.15 26.70
N GLY A 86 -15.27 -7.15 27.98
CA GLY A 86 -14.55 -6.07 28.65
C GLY A 86 -13.03 -6.01 28.37
N TRP A 87 -12.35 -5.04 28.97
CA TRP A 87 -10.89 -4.89 28.84
C TRP A 87 -10.15 -6.05 29.54
N LEU A 88 -9.20 -6.69 28.84
CA LEU A 88 -8.41 -7.83 29.33
C LEU A 88 -9.24 -9.10 29.65
N ASP A 89 -10.46 -9.16 29.11
CA ASP A 89 -11.44 -10.26 29.22
C ASP A 89 -11.35 -11.19 27.98
N ASN A 90 -12.40 -11.96 27.66
CA ASN A 90 -12.65 -12.64 26.38
C ASN A 90 -14.15 -13.02 26.25
N CYS A 91 -14.55 -13.67 25.14
CA CYS A 91 -15.96 -14.00 24.90
C CYS A 91 -16.56 -14.96 25.95
N GLY A 92 -15.73 -15.69 26.71
CA GLY A 92 -16.16 -16.58 27.80
C GLY A 92 -16.88 -15.87 28.94
N THR A 93 -16.80 -14.54 29.02
CA THR A 93 -17.59 -13.71 29.95
C THR A 93 -19.10 -13.90 29.79
N PHE A 94 -19.54 -14.36 28.60
CA PHE A 94 -20.94 -14.58 28.28
C PHE A 94 -21.40 -16.03 28.44
N ASP A 95 -20.50 -16.97 28.73
CA ASP A 95 -20.76 -18.42 28.74
C ASP A 95 -21.87 -18.83 29.71
N ARG A 96 -22.05 -18.09 30.80
CA ARG A 96 -23.12 -18.36 31.79
C ARG A 96 -24.42 -17.60 31.51
N LEU A 97 -24.36 -16.49 30.76
CA LEU A 97 -25.54 -15.65 30.48
C LEU A 97 -26.32 -16.16 29.27
N LEU A 98 -25.65 -16.35 28.13
CA LEU A 98 -26.33 -16.59 26.85
C LEU A 98 -27.17 -17.88 26.85
N PRO A 99 -26.75 -19.00 27.49
CA PRO A 99 -27.59 -20.19 27.58
C PRO A 99 -28.90 -20.00 28.37
N LEU A 100 -29.04 -18.92 29.14
CA LEU A 100 -30.25 -18.61 29.91
C LEU A 100 -31.21 -17.69 29.15
N LEU A 101 -30.84 -17.23 27.96
CA LEU A 101 -31.65 -16.38 27.10
C LEU A 101 -32.52 -17.24 26.16
N PRO A 102 -33.59 -16.67 25.55
CA PRO A 102 -34.53 -17.46 24.74
C PRO A 102 -33.84 -18.18 23.58
N GLU A 103 -34.13 -19.47 23.39
CA GLU A 103 -33.45 -20.34 22.42
C GLU A 103 -33.65 -19.90 20.97
N GLU A 104 -34.69 -19.11 20.68
CA GLU A 104 -34.97 -18.54 19.36
C GLU A 104 -34.04 -17.38 18.99
N VAL A 105 -33.33 -16.78 19.95
CA VAL A 105 -32.41 -15.66 19.72
C VAL A 105 -31.01 -16.19 19.45
N SER A 106 -30.37 -15.63 18.42
CA SER A 106 -29.00 -15.96 18.04
C SER A 106 -28.01 -14.96 18.64
N PHE A 107 -26.84 -15.43 19.10
CA PHE A 107 -25.79 -14.59 19.69
C PHE A 107 -24.41 -14.96 19.13
N LEU A 108 -23.60 -13.95 18.86
CA LEU A 108 -22.22 -14.10 18.40
C LEU A 108 -21.30 -13.36 19.37
N ALA A 109 -20.72 -14.09 20.31
CA ALA A 109 -19.77 -13.53 21.27
C ALA A 109 -18.35 -13.64 20.70
N ILE A 110 -17.68 -12.50 20.46
CA ILE A 110 -16.37 -12.48 19.83
C ILE A 110 -15.27 -12.15 20.84
N ASP A 111 -14.09 -12.72 20.62
CA ASP A 111 -12.85 -12.27 21.24
C ASP A 111 -12.36 -11.02 20.49
N LEU A 112 -12.24 -9.88 21.17
CA LEU A 112 -11.67 -8.67 20.58
C LEU A 112 -10.20 -8.91 20.17
N PRO A 113 -9.65 -8.14 19.20
CA PRO A 113 -8.29 -8.32 18.72
C PRO A 113 -7.27 -8.43 19.87
N GLY A 114 -6.36 -9.40 19.76
CA GLY A 114 -5.33 -9.71 20.77
C GLY A 114 -5.83 -10.39 22.05
N HIS A 115 -7.14 -10.59 22.23
CA HIS A 115 -7.72 -11.39 23.32
C HIS A 115 -8.05 -12.80 22.85
N GLY A 116 -8.16 -13.72 23.81
CA GLY A 116 -8.68 -15.06 23.56
C GLY A 116 -7.96 -15.76 22.41
N TYR A 117 -8.74 -16.32 21.48
CA TYR A 117 -8.21 -16.98 20.29
C TYR A 117 -8.16 -16.07 19.05
N SER A 118 -8.49 -14.79 19.20
CA SER A 118 -8.39 -13.80 18.13
C SER A 118 -6.94 -13.45 17.82
N SER A 119 -6.69 -13.11 16.56
CA SER A 119 -5.39 -12.67 16.10
C SER A 119 -4.98 -11.37 16.79
N ARG A 120 -3.69 -11.23 17.03
CA ARG A 120 -3.07 -9.98 17.50
C ARG A 120 -3.01 -9.00 16.33
N ILE A 121 -3.18 -7.71 16.58
CA ILE A 121 -2.85 -6.71 15.54
C ILE A 121 -1.34 -6.77 15.25
N PRO A 122 -0.88 -6.37 14.05
CA PRO A 122 0.54 -6.46 13.70
C PRO A 122 1.46 -5.70 14.67
N ASP A 123 2.71 -6.13 14.79
CA ASP A 123 3.70 -5.49 15.66
C ASP A 123 3.86 -3.99 15.32
N GLY A 124 4.18 -3.20 16.33
CA GLY A 124 4.25 -1.74 16.22
C GLY A 124 2.91 -1.01 16.28
N MET A 125 1.76 -1.69 16.12
CA MET A 125 0.44 -1.06 16.18
C MET A 125 -0.10 -0.93 17.61
N VAL A 126 -1.13 -0.09 17.78
CA VAL A 126 -1.78 0.21 19.07
C VAL A 126 -3.24 -0.25 19.02
N TYR A 127 -3.77 -0.74 20.16
CA TYR A 127 -5.18 -1.07 20.29
C TYR A 127 -5.97 0.18 20.73
N TYR A 128 -6.47 0.98 19.78
CA TYR A 128 -7.40 2.05 20.12
C TYR A 128 -8.83 1.52 20.20
N GLN A 129 -9.65 2.10 21.08
CA GLN A 129 -11.07 1.76 21.15
C GLN A 129 -11.81 2.07 19.84
N LEU A 130 -11.41 3.16 19.16
CA LEU A 130 -11.95 3.53 17.87
C LEU A 130 -11.63 2.52 16.76
N ASP A 131 -10.54 1.74 16.88
CA ASP A 131 -10.20 0.71 15.88
C ASP A 131 -11.14 -0.50 15.94
N CYS A 132 -11.91 -0.64 17.03
CA CYS A 132 -12.97 -1.65 17.12
C CYS A 132 -14.21 -1.28 16.27
N ILE A 133 -14.33 -0.03 15.81
CA ILE A 133 -15.43 0.42 14.94
C ILE A 133 -15.25 -0.15 13.51
N PRO A 134 -14.08 0.01 12.84
CA PRO A 134 -13.76 -0.74 11.61
C PRO A 134 -13.95 -2.25 11.74
N LEU A 135 -13.62 -2.85 12.89
CA LEU A 135 -13.83 -4.29 13.12
C LEU A 135 -15.32 -4.67 13.00
N LEU A 136 -16.23 -3.96 13.68
CA LEU A 136 -17.66 -4.25 13.58
C LEU A 136 -18.19 -4.09 12.16
N LEU A 137 -17.72 -3.09 11.43
CA LEU A 137 -18.07 -2.89 10.03
C LEU A 137 -17.52 -4.02 9.13
N ASN A 138 -16.30 -4.51 9.38
CA ASN A 138 -15.75 -5.68 8.69
C ASN A 138 -16.57 -6.95 8.94
N ILE A 139 -17.00 -7.19 10.18
CA ILE A 139 -17.89 -8.32 10.52
C ILE A 139 -19.23 -8.17 9.77
N MET A 140 -19.83 -6.98 9.77
CA MET A 140 -21.04 -6.72 9.00
C MET A 140 -20.84 -7.00 7.51
N GLN A 141 -19.72 -6.57 6.94
CA GLN A 141 -19.40 -6.81 5.52
C GLN A 141 -19.21 -8.30 5.21
N GLU A 142 -18.50 -9.03 6.08
CA GLU A 142 -18.23 -10.47 5.89
C GLU A 142 -19.52 -11.29 5.85
N TYR A 143 -20.46 -10.99 6.74
CA TYR A 143 -21.76 -11.67 6.79
C TYR A 143 -22.85 -11.01 5.92
N GLY A 144 -22.53 -9.93 5.19
CA GLY A 144 -23.49 -9.21 4.34
C GLY A 144 -24.61 -8.49 5.11
N TRP A 145 -24.37 -8.12 6.37
CA TRP A 145 -25.34 -7.43 7.21
C TRP A 145 -25.40 -5.94 6.91
N THR A 146 -26.60 -5.43 6.68
CA THR A 146 -26.86 -3.98 6.57
C THR A 146 -27.14 -3.32 7.92
N LYS A 147 -27.60 -4.11 8.89
CA LYS A 147 -27.84 -3.70 10.28
C LYS A 147 -27.27 -4.71 11.27
N ILE A 148 -27.02 -4.27 12.49
CA ILE A 148 -26.45 -5.07 13.58
C ILE A 148 -27.22 -4.86 14.89
N SER A 149 -27.34 -5.92 15.69
CA SER A 149 -27.79 -5.84 17.08
C SER A 149 -26.59 -6.03 17.99
N LEU A 150 -26.44 -5.18 19.01
CA LEU A 150 -25.23 -5.13 19.82
C LEU A 150 -25.52 -5.40 21.30
N MET A 151 -24.67 -6.23 21.91
CA MET A 151 -24.58 -6.38 23.37
C MET A 151 -23.12 -6.19 23.77
N GLY A 152 -22.84 -5.42 24.82
CA GLY A 152 -21.47 -5.20 25.27
C GLY A 152 -21.37 -5.17 26.77
N HIS A 153 -20.26 -5.67 27.30
CA HIS A 153 -19.88 -5.55 28.71
C HIS A 153 -18.71 -4.59 28.87
N SER A 154 -18.77 -3.68 29.84
CA SER A 154 -17.65 -2.80 30.21
C SER A 154 -17.09 -2.04 28.98
N MET A 155 -15.82 -2.25 28.60
CA MET A 155 -15.23 -1.69 27.39
C MET A 155 -16.01 -2.05 26.12
N GLY A 156 -16.54 -3.28 26.01
CA GLY A 156 -17.40 -3.69 24.92
C GLY A 156 -18.70 -2.89 24.86
N ALA A 157 -19.30 -2.54 26.00
CA ALA A 157 -20.47 -1.66 26.04
C ALA A 157 -20.15 -0.26 25.52
N ILE A 158 -18.96 0.26 25.87
CA ILE A 158 -18.47 1.57 25.37
C ILE A 158 -18.28 1.54 23.85
N ILE A 159 -17.68 0.47 23.31
CA ILE A 159 -17.50 0.31 21.85
C ILE A 159 -18.87 0.26 21.16
N CYS A 160 -19.81 -0.52 21.68
CA CYS A 160 -21.16 -0.59 21.13
C CYS A 160 -21.91 0.75 21.21
N PHE A 161 -21.72 1.51 22.30
CA PHE A 161 -22.27 2.86 22.46
C PHE A 161 -21.72 3.82 21.40
N ILE A 162 -20.39 3.85 21.21
CA ILE A 162 -19.77 4.68 20.17
C ILE A 162 -20.27 4.28 18.78
N PHE A 163 -20.31 2.98 18.47
CA PHE A 163 -20.78 2.50 17.16
C PHE A 163 -22.22 2.92 16.90
N THR A 164 -23.09 2.73 17.88
CA THR A 164 -24.53 3.07 17.77
C THR A 164 -24.74 4.56 17.58
N ALA A 165 -23.97 5.41 18.27
CA ALA A 165 -24.05 6.86 18.13
C ALA A 165 -23.49 7.37 16.79
N LEU A 166 -22.46 6.72 16.24
CA LEU A 166 -21.89 7.08 14.94
C LEU A 166 -22.74 6.57 13.76
N PHE A 167 -23.42 5.42 13.94
CA PHE A 167 -24.21 4.77 12.89
C PHE A 167 -25.63 4.40 13.38
N PRO A 168 -26.45 5.36 13.81
CA PRO A 168 -27.75 5.09 14.42
C PRO A 168 -28.70 4.30 13.51
N ASP A 169 -28.62 4.50 12.19
CA ASP A 169 -29.46 3.80 11.21
C ASP A 169 -29.03 2.34 10.95
N ARG A 170 -27.84 1.95 11.39
CA ARG A 170 -27.28 0.60 11.23
C ARG A 170 -27.47 -0.28 12.45
N VAL A 171 -28.05 0.21 13.54
CA VAL A 171 -28.22 -0.56 14.78
C VAL A 171 -29.69 -0.80 15.07
N ASP A 172 -30.09 -2.07 15.23
CA ASP A 172 -31.47 -2.43 15.56
C ASP A 172 -31.78 -2.30 17.04
N LEU A 173 -30.81 -2.64 17.89
CA LEU A 173 -30.85 -2.49 19.34
C LEU A 173 -29.45 -2.49 19.94
N LEU A 174 -29.33 -1.89 21.11
CA LEU A 174 -28.12 -1.84 21.93
C LEU A 174 -28.42 -2.34 23.35
N ILE A 175 -27.55 -3.18 23.90
CA ILE A 175 -27.56 -3.62 25.30
C ILE A 175 -26.18 -3.36 25.90
N GLY A 176 -26.11 -2.46 26.88
CA GLY A 176 -24.87 -2.16 27.62
C GLY A 176 -24.91 -2.75 29.02
N ILE A 177 -23.93 -3.58 29.37
CA ILE A 177 -23.78 -4.21 30.69
C ILE A 177 -22.63 -3.54 31.45
N ASP A 178 -22.99 -2.87 32.53
CA ASP A 178 -22.13 -2.21 33.51
C ASP A 178 -21.08 -1.23 32.97
N ALA A 179 -21.39 -0.62 31.83
CA ALA A 179 -20.79 0.62 31.32
C ALA A 179 -21.78 1.28 30.35
N LEU A 180 -21.71 2.61 30.25
CA LEU A 180 -22.65 3.41 29.47
C LEU A 180 -21.96 4.26 28.42
N LYS A 181 -20.96 5.05 28.81
CA LYS A 181 -20.30 6.02 27.94
C LYS A 181 -18.77 5.88 27.97
N PRO A 182 -18.06 6.41 26.97
CA PRO A 182 -16.61 6.54 27.02
C PRO A 182 -16.12 7.25 28.29
N LEU A 183 -14.92 6.87 28.74
CA LEU A 183 -14.32 7.44 29.95
C LEU A 183 -13.85 8.87 29.70
N SER A 184 -14.15 9.76 30.64
CA SER A 184 -13.62 11.13 30.70
C SER A 184 -12.49 11.18 31.72
N TYR A 185 -11.41 11.91 31.42
CA TYR A 185 -10.29 12.11 32.36
C TYR A 185 -10.12 13.59 32.67
N PRO A 186 -9.76 13.95 33.92
CA PRO A 186 -9.30 15.30 34.24
C PRO A 186 -8.10 15.67 33.36
N ARG A 187 -8.14 16.88 32.79
CA ARG A 187 -7.11 17.41 31.87
C ARG A 187 -5.70 17.38 32.47
N GLU A 188 -5.57 17.52 33.79
CA GLU A 188 -4.30 17.54 34.52
C GLU A 188 -3.64 16.16 34.63
N ARG A 189 -4.38 15.06 34.43
CA ARG A 189 -3.83 13.69 34.46
C ARG A 189 -3.58 13.13 33.08
N PHE A 190 -4.07 13.79 32.03
CA PHE A 190 -4.04 13.27 30.68
C PHE A 190 -2.59 13.17 30.15
N PRO A 191 -1.73 14.20 30.25
CA PRO A 191 -0.36 14.10 29.75
C PRO A 191 0.48 13.01 30.42
N GLU A 192 0.47 12.91 31.76
CA GLU A 192 1.24 11.89 32.48
C GLU A 192 0.75 10.48 32.13
N ARG A 193 -0.57 10.30 32.00
CA ARG A 193 -1.15 9.02 31.62
C ARG A 193 -0.76 8.65 30.19
N LEU A 194 -0.94 9.56 29.22
CA LEU A 194 -0.61 9.29 27.83
C LEU A 194 0.90 8.98 27.66
N SER A 195 1.77 9.80 28.26
CA SER A 195 3.21 9.59 28.27
C SER A 195 3.60 8.20 28.80
N LYS A 196 3.06 7.82 29.96
CA LYS A 196 3.30 6.51 30.58
C LYS A 196 2.81 5.36 29.69
N GLN A 197 1.62 5.47 29.11
CA GLN A 197 1.02 4.39 28.32
C GLN A 197 1.77 4.18 27.00
N VAL A 198 2.12 5.25 26.27
CA VAL A 198 2.87 5.13 25.01
C VAL A 198 4.27 4.56 25.27
N THR A 199 4.94 5.00 26.33
CA THR A 199 6.26 4.45 26.71
C THR A 199 6.17 2.96 27.03
N LYS A 200 5.20 2.57 27.85
CA LYS A 200 4.98 1.16 28.22
C LYS A 200 4.58 0.28 27.03
N LEU A 201 3.87 0.84 26.06
CA LEU A 201 3.53 0.15 24.82
C LEU A 201 4.78 -0.16 23.99
N ILE A 202 5.75 0.76 23.89
CA ILE A 202 7.03 0.52 23.20
C ILE A 202 7.86 -0.58 23.91
N GLU A 203 7.87 -0.57 25.25
CA GLU A 203 8.48 -1.66 26.03
C GLU A 203 7.77 -3.02 25.79
N ALA A 204 6.44 -3.01 25.62
CA ALA A 204 5.66 -4.19 25.31
C ALA A 204 5.97 -4.74 23.91
N ASP A 205 6.05 -3.85 22.92
CA ASP A 205 6.41 -4.17 21.55
C ASP A 205 7.80 -4.80 21.47
N THR A 206 8.77 -4.22 22.18
CA THR A 206 10.14 -4.76 22.28
C THR A 206 10.13 -6.19 22.83
N ARG A 207 9.40 -6.45 23.93
CA ARG A 207 9.26 -7.80 24.51
C ARG A 207 8.55 -8.79 23.60
N ASN A 208 7.52 -8.36 22.87
CA ASN A 208 6.82 -9.21 21.91
C ASN A 208 7.78 -9.70 20.80
N ARG A 209 8.66 -8.82 20.30
CA ARG A 209 9.66 -9.14 19.26
C ARG A 209 10.77 -10.07 19.74
N GLU A 210 11.19 -9.94 21.01
CA GLU A 210 12.14 -10.86 21.64
C GLU A 210 11.59 -12.29 21.77
N LYS A 211 10.29 -12.50 21.51
CA LYS A 211 9.57 -13.79 21.61
C LYS A 211 9.80 -14.48 22.96
N SER A 212 10.03 -13.69 24.01
CA SER A 212 10.26 -14.22 25.35
C SER A 212 8.94 -14.72 25.93
N GLU A 213 8.95 -15.94 26.48
CA GLU A 213 7.79 -16.47 27.20
C GLU A 213 7.48 -15.57 28.42
N PRO A 214 6.23 -15.12 28.60
CA PRO A 214 5.85 -14.34 29.77
C PRO A 214 6.04 -15.13 31.08
N PRO A 215 6.02 -14.44 32.24
CA PRO A 215 6.05 -15.11 33.53
C PRO A 215 4.96 -16.19 33.63
N SER A 216 5.38 -17.39 34.05
CA SER A 216 4.51 -18.56 34.13
C SER A 216 4.16 -18.91 35.57
N TYR A 217 2.92 -19.35 35.79
CA TYR A 217 2.31 -19.56 37.09
C TYR A 217 1.57 -20.90 37.13
N ALA A 218 1.41 -21.49 38.31
CA ALA A 218 0.50 -22.62 38.49
C ALA A 218 -0.96 -22.20 38.19
N TYR A 219 -1.84 -23.16 37.90
CA TYR A 219 -3.23 -22.84 37.53
C TYR A 219 -3.99 -22.08 38.64
N GLU A 220 -3.84 -22.49 39.90
CA GLU A 220 -4.44 -21.76 41.04
C GLU A 220 -3.88 -20.35 41.19
N GLU A 221 -2.59 -20.16 40.93
CA GLU A 221 -1.96 -18.85 40.94
C GLU A 221 -2.45 -17.96 39.77
N MET A 222 -2.93 -18.54 38.67
CA MET A 222 -3.62 -17.82 37.59
C MET A 222 -4.98 -17.33 38.03
N ILE A 223 -5.74 -18.18 38.75
CA ILE A 223 -7.03 -17.80 39.35
C ILE A 223 -6.81 -16.61 40.29
N ASP A 224 -5.83 -16.69 41.19
CA ASP A 224 -5.54 -15.60 42.12
C ASP A 224 -5.19 -14.30 41.41
N ARG A 225 -4.37 -14.37 40.35
CA ARG A 225 -3.98 -13.20 39.56
C ARG A 225 -5.15 -12.60 38.79
N LEU A 226 -6.02 -13.43 38.21
CA LEU A 226 -7.20 -12.96 37.49
C LEU A 226 -8.22 -12.35 38.46
N TYR A 227 -8.49 -13.02 39.58
CA TYR A 227 -9.38 -12.54 40.64
C TYR A 227 -8.91 -11.19 41.20
N ALA A 228 -7.64 -11.08 41.57
CA ALA A 228 -7.07 -9.81 42.05
C ALA A 228 -7.03 -8.75 40.94
N GLY A 229 -6.67 -9.13 39.71
CA GLY A 229 -6.55 -8.23 38.57
C GLY A 229 -7.86 -7.59 38.11
N THR A 230 -8.99 -8.26 38.35
CA THR A 230 -10.34 -7.74 38.09
C THR A 230 -10.92 -6.98 39.30
N ALA A 231 -10.11 -6.72 40.34
CA ALA A 231 -10.55 -6.16 41.61
C ALA A 231 -11.71 -6.95 42.26
N ALA A 232 -11.61 -8.28 42.23
CA ALA A 232 -12.60 -9.23 42.76
C ALA A 232 -14.00 -9.10 42.14
N SER A 233 -14.09 -8.57 40.90
CA SER A 233 -15.36 -8.51 40.18
C SER A 233 -15.71 -9.77 39.39
N VAL A 234 -14.81 -10.75 39.34
CA VAL A 234 -15.17 -12.14 39.06
C VAL A 234 -14.97 -12.94 40.35
N THR A 235 -15.62 -14.10 40.45
CA THR A 235 -15.39 -15.05 41.55
C THR A 235 -14.29 -16.05 41.18
N ARG A 236 -13.66 -16.70 42.16
CA ARG A 236 -12.70 -17.79 41.86
C ARG A 236 -13.34 -18.92 41.02
N GLU A 237 -14.63 -19.20 41.24
CA GLU A 237 -15.40 -20.19 40.49
C GLU A 237 -15.67 -19.80 39.04
N THR A 238 -15.70 -18.50 38.73
CA THR A 238 -15.95 -17.98 37.37
C THR A 238 -14.68 -17.63 36.61
N CYS A 239 -13.52 -17.54 37.29
CA CYS A 239 -12.22 -17.38 36.64
C CYS A 239 -11.93 -18.41 35.52
N PRO A 240 -12.26 -19.71 35.67
CA PRO A 240 -12.00 -20.70 34.62
C PRO A 240 -12.58 -20.37 33.23
N TYR A 241 -13.77 -19.76 33.16
CA TYR A 241 -14.40 -19.37 31.88
C TYR A 241 -13.52 -18.38 31.10
N LEU A 242 -12.87 -17.45 31.81
CA LEU A 242 -11.96 -16.50 31.18
C LEU A 242 -10.57 -17.10 30.96
N LEU A 243 -10.07 -17.93 31.89
CA LEU A 243 -8.74 -18.51 31.78
C LEU A 243 -8.64 -19.48 30.59
N GLN A 244 -9.70 -20.23 30.27
CA GLN A 244 -9.75 -21.19 29.16
C GLN A 244 -9.16 -20.62 27.87
N ARG A 245 -9.53 -19.37 27.52
CA ARG A 245 -9.11 -18.72 26.27
C ARG A 245 -7.89 -17.82 26.41
N ASN A 246 -7.49 -17.46 27.64
CA ASN A 246 -6.45 -16.45 27.89
C ASN A 246 -5.12 -17.03 28.38
N ILE A 247 -4.96 -18.35 28.47
CA ILE A 247 -3.70 -18.97 28.92
C ILE A 247 -3.17 -20.02 27.93
N LYS A 248 -1.85 -20.22 27.97
CA LYS A 248 -1.17 -21.35 27.31
C LYS A 248 -0.23 -22.06 28.28
N PRO A 249 0.01 -23.37 28.09
CA PRO A 249 1.01 -24.10 28.87
C PRO A 249 2.41 -23.52 28.63
N SER A 250 3.17 -23.37 29.72
CA SER A 250 4.55 -22.89 29.68
C SER A 250 5.45 -23.90 28.99
N ARG A 251 6.27 -23.42 28.06
CA ARG A 251 7.31 -24.19 27.39
C ARG A 251 8.53 -24.35 28.28
N LYS A 252 8.74 -23.43 29.24
CA LYS A 252 9.89 -23.43 30.16
C LYS A 252 9.65 -24.18 31.46
N PHE A 253 8.42 -24.19 31.96
CA PHE A 253 8.08 -24.70 33.28
C PHE A 253 6.88 -25.66 33.19
N PRO A 254 7.12 -26.98 33.08
CA PRO A 254 6.06 -27.98 33.01
C PRO A 254 5.02 -27.84 34.14
N GLY A 255 3.73 -27.96 33.80
CA GLY A 255 2.61 -27.80 34.74
C GLY A 255 2.25 -26.35 35.09
N LYS A 256 3.01 -25.36 34.58
CA LYS A 256 2.66 -23.93 34.67
C LYS A 256 2.07 -23.42 33.36
N TYR A 257 1.40 -22.29 33.45
CA TYR A 257 0.75 -21.60 32.35
C TYR A 257 1.27 -20.16 32.27
N TYR A 258 1.08 -19.48 31.15
CA TYR A 258 1.26 -18.03 31.02
C TYR A 258 0.03 -17.42 30.34
N PHE A 259 -0.23 -16.12 30.56
CA PHE A 259 -1.30 -15.41 29.86
C PHE A 259 -0.95 -15.21 28.38
N ASP A 260 -1.75 -15.76 27.47
CA ASP A 260 -1.53 -15.70 26.02
C ASP A 260 -2.38 -14.62 25.33
N ARG A 261 -2.24 -13.40 25.82
CA ARG A 261 -2.81 -12.20 25.20
C ARG A 261 -1.69 -11.28 24.76
N ASP A 262 -1.98 -10.37 23.85
CA ASP A 262 -0.98 -9.36 23.48
C ASP A 262 -0.62 -8.48 24.69
N ASN A 263 0.68 -8.37 25.00
CA ASN A 263 1.15 -7.57 26.10
C ASN A 263 0.82 -6.08 25.95
N ARG A 264 0.66 -5.59 24.71
CA ARG A 264 0.33 -4.18 24.43
C ARG A 264 -1.03 -3.78 25.00
N MET A 265 -1.96 -4.72 25.10
CA MET A 265 -3.33 -4.45 25.58
C MET A 265 -3.41 -4.11 27.06
N LYS A 266 -2.35 -4.42 27.84
CA LYS A 266 -2.22 -3.98 29.23
C LYS A 266 -2.12 -2.46 29.34
N TYR A 267 -1.76 -1.79 28.26
CA TYR A 267 -1.54 -0.35 28.21
C TYR A 267 -2.67 0.29 27.43
N ASN A 268 -3.72 0.61 28.17
CA ASN A 268 -4.92 1.18 27.61
C ASN A 268 -4.68 2.64 27.18
N VAL A 269 -4.46 2.85 25.89
CA VAL A 269 -4.32 4.17 25.26
C VAL A 269 -5.73 4.67 24.92
N ILE A 270 -6.57 4.84 25.93
CA ILE A 270 -7.85 5.55 25.77
C ILE A 270 -7.53 7.04 25.81
N PRO A 271 -7.60 7.78 24.69
CA PRO A 271 -7.83 9.20 24.79
C PRO A 271 -9.21 9.35 25.44
N GLY A 272 -9.25 9.82 26.69
CA GLY A 272 -10.54 10.09 27.33
C GLY A 272 -11.35 11.05 26.47
N TRP A 273 -12.66 10.84 26.41
CA TRP A 273 -13.55 11.71 25.65
C TRP A 273 -13.99 12.88 26.53
N ALA A 274 -14.06 14.08 25.95
CA ALA A 274 -14.64 15.21 26.64
C ALA A 274 -16.12 14.93 26.96
N ASP A 275 -16.61 15.41 28.10
CA ASP A 275 -18.01 15.17 28.49
C ASP A 275 -19.00 15.74 27.49
N SER A 276 -18.69 16.89 26.86
CA SER A 276 -19.50 17.45 25.78
C SER A 276 -19.65 16.50 24.58
N ILE A 277 -18.61 15.74 24.23
CA ILE A 277 -18.68 14.73 23.17
C ILE A 277 -19.53 13.53 23.62
N ASN A 278 -19.38 13.10 24.87
CA ASN A 278 -20.19 12.01 25.41
C ASN A 278 -21.70 12.36 25.41
N MET A 279 -22.04 13.60 25.73
CA MET A 279 -23.43 14.07 25.67
C MET A 279 -23.96 14.05 24.23
N GLU A 280 -23.15 14.47 23.25
CA GLU A 280 -23.58 14.47 21.86
C GLU A 280 -23.69 13.06 21.27
N LEU A 281 -22.78 12.14 21.64
CA LEU A 281 -22.94 10.72 21.33
C LEU A 281 -24.27 10.17 21.87
N ALA A 282 -24.61 10.50 23.12
CA ALA A 282 -25.84 10.03 23.75
C ALA A 282 -27.09 10.47 22.97
N LYS A 283 -27.17 11.74 22.59
CA LYS A 283 -28.32 12.30 21.84
C LYS A 283 -28.54 11.64 20.48
N ARG A 284 -27.48 11.14 19.85
CA ARG A 284 -27.53 10.50 18.53
C ARG A 284 -28.07 9.06 18.58
N ILE A 285 -28.09 8.41 19.74
CA ILE A 285 -28.57 7.04 19.87
C ILE A 285 -30.09 7.02 19.87
N THR A 286 -30.66 6.67 18.72
CA THR A 286 -32.12 6.55 18.55
C THR A 286 -32.62 5.11 18.65
N ALA A 287 -31.76 4.11 18.44
CA ALA A 287 -32.10 2.69 18.55
C ALA A 287 -32.62 2.34 19.97
N PRO A 288 -33.50 1.34 20.12
CA PRO A 288 -33.81 0.78 21.43
C PRO A 288 -32.52 0.47 22.19
N PHE A 289 -32.39 0.99 23.41
CA PHE A 289 -31.16 0.88 24.18
C PHE A 289 -31.46 0.54 25.63
N LEU A 290 -30.94 -0.59 26.09
CA LEU A 290 -30.97 -1.00 27.50
C LEU A 290 -29.59 -0.84 28.15
N THR A 291 -29.53 -0.13 29.27
CA THR A 291 -28.36 -0.12 30.16
C THR A 291 -28.66 -0.94 31.41
N ILE A 292 -27.84 -1.96 31.69
CA ILE A 292 -27.86 -2.72 32.94
C ILE A 292 -26.71 -2.21 33.82
N ARG A 293 -27.03 -1.68 34.99
CA ARG A 293 -26.06 -1.19 35.98
C ARG A 293 -25.97 -2.17 37.15
N ALA A 294 -24.76 -2.66 37.42
CA ALA A 294 -24.52 -3.56 38.55
C ALA A 294 -24.29 -2.76 39.84
N LEU A 295 -25.05 -3.07 40.89
CA LEU A 295 -25.08 -2.27 42.12
C LEU A 295 -23.80 -2.39 42.95
N ASP A 296 -23.11 -3.53 42.89
CA ASP A 296 -21.88 -3.80 43.66
C ASP A 296 -20.61 -3.47 42.86
N SER A 297 -20.75 -2.82 41.70
CA SER A 297 -19.63 -2.42 40.84
C SER A 297 -18.87 -1.21 41.40
N MET A 298 -17.59 -1.40 41.74
CA MET A 298 -16.70 -0.36 42.27
C MET A 298 -16.17 0.64 41.22
N ASN A 299 -16.71 0.64 40.00
CA ASN A 299 -16.11 1.34 38.86
C ASN A 299 -16.04 2.89 39.04
N PRO A 300 -14.85 3.51 39.09
CA PRO A 300 -14.69 4.94 39.35
C PRO A 300 -15.15 5.86 38.19
N GLY A 301 -15.35 5.34 36.99
CA GLY A 301 -15.82 6.12 35.83
C GLY A 301 -17.33 6.35 35.77
N ALA A 302 -18.10 5.75 36.69
CA ALA A 302 -19.54 5.58 36.54
C ALA A 302 -20.41 6.41 37.51
N LYS A 303 -19.83 7.24 38.39
CA LYS A 303 -20.64 8.20 39.18
C LYS A 303 -20.69 9.59 38.54
N HIS A 304 -19.58 10.06 37.98
CA HIS A 304 -19.51 11.40 37.39
C HIS A 304 -19.99 11.36 35.93
N GLY A 305 -21.11 12.01 35.65
CA GLY A 305 -21.72 12.08 34.32
C GLY A 305 -22.58 10.88 33.89
N PHE A 306 -22.69 9.81 34.68
CA PHE A 306 -23.59 8.68 34.34
C PHE A 306 -25.06 9.11 34.39
N GLU A 307 -25.50 9.69 35.52
CA GLU A 307 -26.87 10.16 35.69
C GLU A 307 -27.23 11.25 34.67
N GLU A 308 -26.28 12.12 34.34
CA GLU A 308 -26.42 13.13 33.29
C GLU A 308 -26.62 12.47 31.92
N THR A 309 -25.80 11.47 31.57
CA THR A 309 -25.95 10.72 30.31
C THR A 309 -27.29 9.99 30.27
N VAL A 310 -27.72 9.38 31.39
CA VAL A 310 -29.02 8.71 31.52
C VAL A 310 -30.16 9.71 31.30
N ALA A 311 -30.07 10.92 31.88
CA ALA A 311 -31.06 11.97 31.70
C ALA A 311 -31.16 12.39 30.23
N VAL A 312 -30.01 12.64 29.58
CA VAL A 312 -29.95 12.98 28.16
C VAL A 312 -30.52 11.86 27.28
N LEU A 313 -30.20 10.60 27.55
CA LEU A 313 -30.75 9.46 26.80
C LEU A 313 -32.25 9.32 26.98
N LYS A 314 -32.78 9.51 28.20
CA LYS A 314 -34.23 9.47 28.45
C LYS A 314 -34.97 10.60 27.74
N GLU A 315 -34.36 11.78 27.65
CA GLU A 315 -34.93 12.94 26.98
C GLU A 315 -34.91 12.75 25.45
N SER A 316 -33.79 12.29 24.89
CA SER A 316 -33.58 12.19 23.43
C SER A 316 -34.08 10.89 22.82
N ASN A 317 -34.22 9.81 23.59
CA ASN A 317 -34.61 8.49 23.09
C ASN A 317 -35.73 7.87 23.95
N PRO A 318 -36.99 7.88 23.47
CA PRO A 318 -38.13 7.32 24.22
C PRO A 318 -38.08 5.78 24.36
N ARG A 319 -37.14 5.11 23.67
CA ARG A 319 -36.91 3.66 23.73
C ARG A 319 -35.69 3.30 24.59
N TYR A 320 -35.15 4.27 25.34
CA TYR A 320 -34.07 4.03 26.29
C TYR A 320 -34.60 3.52 27.63
N GLU A 321 -33.96 2.46 28.15
CA GLU A 321 -34.30 1.82 29.41
C GLU A 321 -33.03 1.64 30.25
N VAL A 322 -33.14 1.83 31.57
CA VAL A 322 -32.05 1.59 32.52
C VAL A 322 -32.55 0.69 33.64
N ALA A 323 -31.81 -0.37 33.94
CA ALA A 323 -32.12 -1.32 34.99
C ALA A 323 -30.94 -1.45 35.95
N TYR A 324 -31.23 -1.55 37.24
CA TYR A 324 -30.24 -1.75 38.29
C TYR A 324 -30.38 -3.17 38.82
N VAL A 325 -29.29 -3.93 38.75
CA VAL A 325 -29.27 -5.34 39.14
C VAL A 325 -28.26 -5.56 40.24
N LYS A 326 -28.55 -6.49 41.16
CA LYS A 326 -27.59 -6.91 42.18
C LYS A 326 -26.43 -7.67 41.50
N GLY A 327 -25.21 -7.41 41.96
CA GLY A 327 -24.02 -8.09 41.48
C GLY A 327 -22.87 -7.16 41.17
N THR A 328 -21.75 -7.77 40.82
CA THR A 328 -20.46 -7.11 40.60
C THR A 328 -20.30 -6.59 39.16
N HIS A 329 -19.13 -6.04 38.82
CA HIS A 329 -18.86 -5.55 37.46
C HIS A 329 -19.07 -6.63 36.38
N HIS A 330 -18.81 -7.91 36.66
CA HIS A 330 -19.07 -9.01 35.72
C HIS A 330 -20.36 -9.76 36.06
N VAL A 331 -21.44 -9.05 36.41
CA VAL A 331 -22.73 -9.65 36.79
C VAL A 331 -23.26 -10.65 35.75
N GLN A 332 -22.99 -10.43 34.46
CA GLN A 332 -23.32 -11.38 33.39
C GLN A 332 -22.62 -12.74 33.52
N LEU A 333 -21.47 -12.80 34.18
CA LEU A 333 -20.71 -14.02 34.40
C LEU A 333 -20.96 -14.58 35.80
N THR A 334 -21.02 -13.72 36.83
CA THR A 334 -21.12 -14.16 38.22
C THR A 334 -22.53 -14.56 38.62
N GLU A 335 -23.51 -13.72 38.30
CA GLU A 335 -24.91 -13.83 38.72
C GLU A 335 -25.85 -13.51 37.53
N PRO A 336 -25.74 -14.23 36.40
CA PRO A 336 -26.49 -13.93 35.18
C PRO A 336 -28.01 -13.94 35.38
N GLU A 337 -28.51 -14.71 36.35
CA GLU A 337 -29.91 -14.78 36.74
C GLU A 337 -30.50 -13.41 37.13
N ASN A 338 -29.68 -12.47 37.60
CA ASN A 338 -30.13 -11.11 37.90
C ASN A 338 -30.32 -10.26 36.62
N CYS A 339 -29.63 -10.60 35.53
CA CYS A 339 -29.72 -9.91 34.24
C CYS A 339 -30.84 -10.48 33.35
N VAL A 340 -31.07 -11.80 33.40
CA VAL A 340 -31.97 -12.52 32.50
C VAL A 340 -33.39 -11.93 32.43
N PRO A 341 -34.10 -11.61 33.54
CA PRO A 341 -35.46 -11.08 33.47
C PRO A 341 -35.56 -9.76 32.69
N VAL A 342 -34.57 -8.88 32.89
CA VAL A 342 -34.51 -7.56 32.24
C VAL A 342 -34.20 -7.72 30.76
N LEU A 343 -33.22 -8.57 30.42
CA LEU A 343 -32.84 -8.85 29.03
C LEU A 343 -33.98 -9.48 28.25
N VAL A 344 -34.66 -10.49 28.82
CA VAL A 344 -35.80 -11.15 28.17
C VAL A 344 -36.95 -10.18 27.93
N ALA A 345 -37.26 -9.32 28.91
CA ALA A 345 -38.30 -8.30 28.75
C ALA A 345 -37.99 -7.33 27.61
N PHE A 346 -36.73 -6.87 27.52
CA PHE A 346 -36.28 -5.96 26.48
C PHE A 346 -36.26 -6.61 25.09
N LEU A 347 -35.72 -7.83 24.97
CA LEU A 347 -35.67 -8.58 23.72
C LEU A 347 -37.08 -8.88 23.18
N ARG A 348 -38.03 -9.29 24.04
CA ARG A 348 -39.44 -9.49 23.62
C ARG A 348 -40.07 -8.23 23.03
N LYS A 349 -39.70 -7.06 23.57
CA LYS A 349 -40.23 -5.77 23.13
C LYS A 349 -39.67 -5.34 21.77
N TYR A 350 -38.37 -5.48 21.55
CA TYR A 350 -37.68 -4.84 20.42
C TYR A 350 -37.01 -5.78 19.40
N TRP A 351 -36.68 -7.02 19.76
CA TRP A 351 -36.04 -7.96 18.83
C TRP A 351 -37.06 -8.59 17.87
N ARG A 352 -36.63 -8.86 16.63
CA ARG A 352 -37.44 -9.45 15.53
C ARG A 352 -36.56 -10.36 14.67
N LYS A 353 -37.12 -11.45 14.13
CA LYS A 353 -36.45 -12.38 13.19
C LYS A 353 -36.59 -11.85 11.73
N GLU A 354 -35.48 -11.73 10.99
CA GLU A 354 -35.46 -11.31 9.57
C GLU A 354 -35.62 -12.50 8.59
N PRO A 355 -36.06 -12.27 7.33
CA PRO A 355 -36.10 -13.29 6.27
C PRO A 355 -34.76 -13.52 5.53
N GLU A 356 -34.51 -14.76 5.08
CA GLU A 356 -33.22 -15.34 4.60
C GLU A 356 -32.56 -14.69 3.36
N VAL A 357 -31.21 -14.73 3.28
CA VAL A 357 -30.38 -14.35 2.10
C VAL A 357 -29.40 -15.50 1.75
N SER A 358 -29.39 -15.97 0.49
CA SER A 358 -28.59 -17.12 0.01
C SER A 358 -27.20 -16.75 -0.54
N SER A 359 -26.17 -17.56 -0.29
CA SER A 359 -24.80 -17.44 -0.81
C SER A 359 -24.48 -18.41 -1.96
N HIS A 360 -23.56 -18.06 -2.87
CA HIS A 360 -23.01 -18.93 -3.95
C HIS A 360 -21.48 -18.79 -4.00
N ALA A 361 -20.77 -19.91 -4.16
CA ALA A 361 -19.33 -19.99 -4.42
C ALA A 361 -19.06 -20.85 -5.67
N MET A 362 -17.98 -20.56 -6.41
CA MET A 362 -17.51 -21.33 -7.56
C MET A 362 -15.97 -21.44 -7.56
N ASP A 363 -15.49 -22.59 -8.04
CA ASP A 363 -14.11 -23.08 -8.04
C ASP A 363 -13.83 -23.72 -9.42
N VAL A 364 -12.68 -23.47 -10.09
CA VAL A 364 -12.18 -24.30 -11.22
C VAL A 364 -10.66 -24.13 -11.45
N ASP A 365 -9.95 -25.26 -11.53
CA ASP A 365 -8.53 -25.46 -11.89
C ASP A 365 -8.36 -25.94 -13.37
N SER A 366 -7.20 -25.68 -14.02
CA SER A 366 -6.74 -26.47 -15.21
C SER A 366 -5.27 -26.25 -15.62
N GLN A 367 -4.59 -27.36 -15.91
CA GLN A 367 -3.16 -27.56 -16.25
C GLN A 367 -2.73 -27.08 -17.68
N ARG A 368 -1.44 -26.76 -17.89
CA ARG A 368 -0.85 -26.20 -19.14
C ARG A 368 0.27 -27.08 -19.75
N ILE A 369 0.33 -27.20 -21.08
CA ILE A 369 1.39 -27.86 -21.89
C ILE A 369 2.40 -26.81 -22.42
N GLU A 370 3.69 -27.14 -22.43
CA GLU A 370 4.83 -26.28 -22.84
C GLU A 370 4.98 -26.13 -24.38
N THR A 371 5.28 -24.91 -24.84
CA THR A 371 5.39 -24.51 -26.26
C THR A 371 6.82 -24.59 -26.84
N LEU A 372 6.96 -24.59 -28.18
CA LEU A 372 8.25 -24.65 -28.90
C LEU A 372 9.25 -23.57 -28.45
N VAL A 373 8.79 -22.33 -28.32
CA VAL A 373 9.67 -21.21 -27.98
C VAL A 373 10.01 -21.19 -26.48
N GLU A 374 9.11 -21.67 -25.61
CA GLU A 374 9.43 -21.88 -24.17
C GLU A 374 10.54 -22.93 -24.00
N ARG A 375 10.56 -23.97 -24.84
CA ARG A 375 11.65 -24.94 -24.89
C ARG A 375 12.96 -24.31 -25.38
N HIS A 376 12.91 -23.56 -26.47
CA HIS A 376 14.06 -22.85 -27.05
C HIS A 376 14.69 -21.86 -26.06
N ASP A 377 13.87 -21.02 -25.42
CA ASP A 377 14.32 -20.00 -24.47
C ASP A 377 14.99 -20.65 -23.25
N ARG A 378 14.48 -21.79 -22.78
CA ARG A 378 15.11 -22.57 -21.71
C ARG A 378 16.45 -23.19 -22.15
N GLU A 379 16.51 -23.80 -23.32
CA GLU A 379 17.73 -24.43 -23.85
C GLU A 379 18.88 -23.43 -24.06
N HIS A 380 18.56 -22.14 -24.22
CA HIS A 380 19.55 -21.09 -24.39
C HIS A 380 19.67 -20.11 -23.21
N GLY A 381 19.04 -20.42 -22.07
CA GLY A 381 19.17 -19.64 -20.83
C GLY A 381 18.65 -18.20 -20.94
N VAL A 382 17.66 -17.98 -21.81
CA VAL A 382 17.09 -16.66 -22.10
C VAL A 382 16.26 -16.20 -20.91
N GLN A 383 16.39 -14.93 -20.55
CA GLN A 383 15.63 -14.32 -19.48
C GLN A 383 14.68 -13.26 -20.04
N GLU A 384 13.39 -13.42 -19.77
CA GLU A 384 12.41 -12.38 -20.04
C GLU A 384 12.68 -11.17 -19.13
N VAL A 385 12.65 -9.97 -19.69
CA VAL A 385 12.84 -8.72 -18.95
C VAL A 385 11.67 -7.77 -19.16
N ARG A 386 11.40 -6.98 -18.13
CA ARG A 386 10.39 -5.90 -18.13
C ARG A 386 11.07 -4.64 -17.66
N ILE A 387 11.13 -3.64 -18.54
CA ILE A 387 11.83 -2.38 -18.29
C ILE A 387 10.77 -1.28 -18.16
N PRO A 388 10.65 -0.62 -17.00
CA PRO A 388 9.69 0.46 -16.85
C PRO A 388 10.08 1.63 -17.76
N VAL A 389 9.14 2.09 -18.57
CA VAL A 389 9.21 3.37 -19.29
C VAL A 389 7.96 4.18 -18.92
N PRO A 390 7.80 5.42 -19.38
CA PRO A 390 6.60 6.17 -19.00
C PRO A 390 5.31 5.69 -19.67
N PHE A 391 5.33 5.06 -20.87
CA PHE A 391 4.15 4.53 -21.61
C PHE A 391 4.03 3.00 -21.61
N GLY A 392 5.05 2.32 -21.12
CA GLY A 392 5.07 0.89 -20.97
C GLY A 392 5.80 0.39 -19.76
N GLU A 393 5.66 -0.90 -19.61
CA GLU A 393 6.82 -1.73 -19.61
C GLU A 393 7.23 -1.96 -21.07
N ILE A 394 8.53 -1.86 -21.31
CA ILE A 394 9.15 -2.47 -22.47
C ILE A 394 9.53 -3.89 -22.08
N ALA A 395 8.90 -4.86 -22.73
CA ALA A 395 9.28 -6.26 -22.62
C ALA A 395 10.46 -6.57 -23.55
N GLY A 396 11.21 -7.61 -23.22
CA GLY A 396 12.29 -8.08 -24.07
C GLY A 396 12.89 -9.39 -23.59
N LYS A 397 13.82 -9.90 -24.39
CA LYS A 397 14.61 -11.10 -24.10
C LYS A 397 16.07 -10.72 -23.86
N TRP A 398 16.60 -11.15 -22.73
CA TRP A 398 18.00 -10.97 -22.37
C TRP A 398 18.77 -12.27 -22.57
N TRP A 399 19.84 -12.21 -23.35
CA TRP A 399 20.71 -13.30 -23.73
C TRP A 399 22.12 -13.08 -23.22
N GLY A 400 22.78 -14.12 -22.71
CA GLY A 400 24.17 -14.04 -22.26
C GLY A 400 24.37 -13.43 -20.86
N PRO A 401 25.62 -13.12 -20.47
CA PRO A 401 25.97 -12.75 -19.10
C PRO A 401 25.36 -11.42 -18.64
N ARG A 402 24.98 -11.31 -17.36
CA ARG A 402 24.43 -10.09 -16.74
C ARG A 402 25.49 -9.10 -16.23
N ASN A 403 26.74 -9.54 -16.15
CA ASN A 403 27.87 -8.73 -15.68
C ASN A 403 28.57 -7.97 -16.80
N VAL A 404 28.02 -7.96 -18.01
CA VAL A 404 28.48 -7.16 -19.14
C VAL A 404 27.29 -6.41 -19.73
N ARG A 405 27.50 -5.17 -20.18
CA ARG A 405 26.46 -4.38 -20.83
C ARG A 405 26.03 -5.07 -22.13
N PRO A 406 24.72 -5.27 -22.36
CA PRO A 406 24.24 -5.95 -23.56
C PRO A 406 24.27 -5.04 -24.79
N ILE A 407 24.31 -5.67 -25.97
CA ILE A 407 23.94 -5.04 -27.24
C ILE A 407 22.42 -5.00 -27.31
N VAL A 408 21.85 -3.80 -27.38
CA VAL A 408 20.39 -3.60 -27.43
C VAL A 408 19.90 -3.80 -28.86
N CYS A 409 18.95 -4.73 -29.05
CA CYS A 409 18.45 -5.15 -30.36
C CYS A 409 17.01 -4.67 -30.60
N LEU A 410 16.75 -4.02 -31.74
CA LEU A 410 15.44 -3.49 -32.13
C LEU A 410 14.88 -4.19 -33.38
N HIS A 411 13.66 -4.73 -33.29
CA HIS A 411 13.02 -5.51 -34.35
C HIS A 411 12.39 -4.65 -35.48
N GLY A 412 11.92 -5.31 -36.54
CA GLY A 412 11.23 -4.70 -37.68
C GLY A 412 9.79 -4.27 -37.39
N TRP A 413 9.15 -3.57 -38.32
CA TRP A 413 7.77 -3.10 -38.13
C TRP A 413 6.78 -4.27 -38.04
N GLN A 414 5.92 -4.28 -37.02
CA GLN A 414 4.97 -5.36 -36.68
C GLN A 414 5.58 -6.70 -36.22
N ASP A 415 6.90 -6.78 -36.07
CA ASP A 415 7.61 -7.91 -35.44
C ASP A 415 7.55 -7.83 -33.90
N ASN A 416 8.53 -8.45 -33.23
CA ASN A 416 8.83 -8.40 -31.81
C ASN A 416 10.27 -8.93 -31.58
N ALA A 417 10.72 -8.98 -30.34
CA ALA A 417 12.03 -9.47 -29.92
C ALA A 417 12.36 -10.88 -30.45
N GLY A 418 11.34 -11.70 -30.73
CA GLY A 418 11.49 -13.03 -31.31
C GLY A 418 12.14 -13.05 -32.70
N THR A 419 12.24 -11.90 -33.39
CA THR A 419 12.94 -11.79 -34.69
C THR A 419 14.43 -12.15 -34.58
N PHE A 420 15.01 -12.08 -33.37
CA PHE A 420 16.41 -12.37 -33.11
C PHE A 420 16.65 -13.76 -32.52
N ASP A 421 15.59 -14.52 -32.24
CA ASP A 421 15.66 -15.80 -31.53
C ASP A 421 16.51 -16.83 -32.28
N THR A 422 16.58 -16.78 -33.61
CA THR A 422 17.38 -17.72 -34.40
C THR A 422 18.80 -17.21 -34.70
N LEU A 423 19.05 -15.90 -34.60
CA LEU A 423 20.36 -15.30 -34.85
C LEU A 423 21.25 -15.29 -33.60
N ILE A 424 20.74 -14.79 -32.47
CA ILE A 424 21.54 -14.58 -31.24
C ILE A 424 22.20 -15.86 -30.74
N PRO A 425 21.56 -17.06 -30.78
CA PRO A 425 22.22 -18.30 -30.37
C PRO A 425 23.49 -18.64 -31.15
N LEU A 426 23.65 -18.11 -32.38
CA LEU A 426 24.83 -18.33 -33.22
C LEU A 426 25.93 -17.27 -33.02
N LEU A 427 25.68 -16.25 -32.18
CA LEU A 427 26.64 -15.19 -31.86
C LEU A 427 27.51 -15.56 -30.64
N PRO A 428 28.65 -14.88 -30.41
CA PRO A 428 29.56 -15.24 -29.33
C PRO A 428 28.91 -15.18 -27.94
N ALA A 429 28.84 -16.31 -27.25
CA ALA A 429 28.14 -16.46 -25.96
C ALA A 429 28.69 -15.62 -24.78
N HIS A 430 29.89 -15.04 -24.91
CA HIS A 430 30.46 -14.15 -23.91
C HIS A 430 29.94 -12.71 -24.02
N ILE A 431 29.24 -12.38 -25.11
CA ILE A 431 28.56 -11.10 -25.32
C ILE A 431 27.12 -11.23 -24.86
N SER A 432 26.60 -10.16 -24.28
CA SER A 432 25.21 -10.07 -23.81
C SER A 432 24.36 -9.34 -24.85
N PHE A 433 23.10 -9.75 -25.04
CA PHE A 433 22.17 -9.12 -25.97
C PHE A 433 20.82 -8.88 -25.28
N LEU A 434 20.23 -7.71 -25.54
CA LEU A 434 18.94 -7.31 -25.02
C LEU A 434 18.00 -7.02 -26.19
N ALA A 435 17.23 -8.01 -26.62
CA ALA A 435 16.25 -7.88 -27.68
C ALA A 435 14.94 -7.32 -27.13
N LEU A 436 14.53 -6.15 -27.59
CA LEU A 436 13.39 -5.43 -27.05
C LEU A 436 12.19 -5.54 -27.98
N ASP A 437 11.00 -5.72 -27.39
CA ASP A 437 9.74 -5.40 -28.06
C ASP A 437 9.57 -3.87 -28.06
N THR A 438 9.51 -3.24 -29.23
CA THR A 438 9.23 -1.80 -29.32
C THR A 438 7.78 -1.50 -28.88
N PRO A 439 7.43 -0.24 -28.56
CA PRO A 439 6.11 0.08 -28.02
C PRO A 439 4.99 -0.43 -28.93
N GLY A 440 3.96 -1.04 -28.34
CA GLY A 440 2.81 -1.59 -29.06
C GLY A 440 3.04 -2.95 -29.75
N HIS A 441 4.24 -3.50 -29.68
CA HIS A 441 4.62 -4.79 -30.25
C HIS A 441 4.86 -5.83 -29.15
N GLY A 442 4.75 -7.12 -29.51
CA GLY A 442 5.06 -8.21 -28.61
C GLY A 442 4.32 -8.13 -27.26
N TYR A 443 5.08 -8.23 -26.18
CA TYR A 443 4.62 -8.05 -24.80
C TYR A 443 4.86 -6.65 -24.24
N SER A 444 5.46 -5.75 -25.02
CA SER A 444 5.58 -4.34 -24.65
C SER A 444 4.25 -3.64 -24.69
N SER A 445 4.10 -2.69 -23.80
CA SER A 445 2.87 -1.93 -23.69
C SER A 445 2.67 -1.01 -24.88
N ARG A 446 1.40 -0.74 -25.15
CA ARG A 446 0.98 0.19 -26.19
C ARG A 446 1.21 1.62 -25.69
N ILE A 447 1.53 2.55 -26.59
CA ILE A 447 1.46 3.98 -26.22
C ILE A 447 -0.01 4.37 -25.97
N PRO A 448 -0.31 5.44 -25.23
CA PRO A 448 -1.69 5.79 -24.89
C PRO A 448 -2.58 5.98 -26.11
N ASP A 449 -3.87 5.62 -25.99
CA ASP A 449 -4.90 5.95 -26.99
C ASP A 449 -4.90 7.46 -27.30
N GLY A 450 -5.19 7.82 -28.55
CA GLY A 450 -5.07 9.17 -29.10
C GLY A 450 -3.65 9.58 -29.51
N MET A 451 -2.62 8.81 -29.12
CA MET A 451 -1.24 9.04 -29.59
C MET A 451 -0.92 8.24 -30.86
N SER A 452 0.01 8.76 -31.65
CA SER A 452 0.55 8.06 -32.81
C SER A 452 1.94 7.52 -32.51
N TYR A 453 2.27 6.36 -33.10
CA TYR A 453 3.60 5.77 -32.98
C TYR A 453 4.59 6.57 -33.82
N GLN A 454 5.28 7.50 -33.16
CA GLN A 454 6.31 8.32 -33.79
C GLN A 454 7.68 7.67 -33.60
N PRO A 455 8.54 7.65 -34.64
CA PRO A 455 9.89 7.11 -34.55
C PRO A 455 10.71 7.68 -33.38
N MET A 456 10.55 8.98 -33.09
CA MET A 456 11.22 9.65 -31.96
C MET A 456 10.85 9.06 -30.60
N ASN A 457 9.70 8.39 -30.46
CA ASN A 457 9.32 7.69 -29.23
C ASN A 457 10.33 6.60 -28.87
N VAL A 458 10.95 5.97 -29.88
CA VAL A 458 11.98 4.95 -29.67
C VAL A 458 13.29 5.58 -29.17
N PHE A 459 13.58 6.85 -29.49
CA PHE A 459 14.76 7.54 -28.94
C PHE A 459 14.58 7.83 -27.46
N TYR A 460 13.38 8.26 -27.06
CA TYR A 460 13.04 8.40 -25.65
C TYR A 460 13.09 7.05 -24.94
N MET A 461 12.57 5.99 -25.56
CA MET A 461 12.67 4.62 -25.05
C MET A 461 14.12 4.20 -24.79
N ILE A 462 15.03 4.35 -25.76
CA ILE A 462 16.45 4.03 -25.58
C ILE A 462 17.06 4.84 -24.43
N ASN A 463 16.75 6.14 -24.34
CA ASN A 463 17.25 6.98 -23.24
C ASN A 463 16.69 6.58 -21.86
N PHE A 464 15.43 6.14 -21.77
CA PHE A 464 14.87 5.60 -20.52
C PHE A 464 15.57 4.31 -20.12
N ILE A 465 15.81 3.41 -21.07
CA ILE A 465 16.51 2.15 -20.81
C ILE A 465 17.95 2.41 -20.35
N MET A 466 18.66 3.32 -21.01
CA MET A 466 20.01 3.73 -20.58
C MET A 466 20.00 4.33 -19.17
N ALA A 467 18.98 5.14 -18.82
CA ALA A 467 18.85 5.72 -17.49
C ALA A 467 18.54 4.66 -16.42
N GLU A 468 17.63 3.72 -16.72
CA GLU A 468 17.24 2.63 -15.83
C GLU A 468 18.44 1.74 -15.45
N TYR A 469 19.25 1.37 -16.43
CA TYR A 469 20.43 0.52 -16.20
C TYR A 469 21.72 1.30 -15.91
N GLY A 470 21.66 2.64 -15.85
CA GLY A 470 22.83 3.48 -15.58
C GLY A 470 23.90 3.48 -16.68
N TRP A 471 23.54 3.17 -17.93
CA TRP A 471 24.48 3.12 -19.04
C TRP A 471 24.80 4.51 -19.58
N ARG A 472 26.08 4.88 -19.63
CA ARG A 472 26.54 6.11 -20.28
C ARG A 472 26.64 5.97 -21.79
N LYS A 473 26.96 4.76 -22.27
CA LYS A 473 27.02 4.42 -23.69
C LYS A 473 26.23 3.14 -23.99
N ILE A 474 25.91 2.92 -25.26
CA ILE A 474 25.10 1.79 -25.73
C ILE A 474 25.66 1.21 -27.02
N SER A 475 25.57 -0.12 -27.18
CA SER A 475 25.79 -0.80 -28.45
C SER A 475 24.45 -1.21 -29.03
N LEU A 476 24.24 -0.98 -30.33
CA LEU A 476 22.92 -1.14 -30.96
C LEU A 476 22.96 -2.16 -32.10
N MET A 477 21.91 -2.98 -32.18
CA MET A 477 21.60 -3.83 -33.32
C MET A 477 20.16 -3.58 -33.76
N GLY A 478 19.87 -3.55 -35.05
CA GLY A 478 18.51 -3.34 -35.53
C GLY A 478 18.23 -4.08 -36.83
N HIS A 479 16.99 -4.53 -37.00
CA HIS A 479 16.47 -5.07 -38.26
C HIS A 479 15.38 -4.16 -38.83
N SER A 480 15.39 -3.94 -40.15
CA SER A 480 14.35 -3.19 -40.86
C SER A 480 14.04 -1.83 -40.21
N MET A 481 12.81 -1.59 -39.76
CA MET A 481 12.44 -0.40 -38.99
C MET A 481 13.39 -0.15 -37.80
N GLY A 482 13.71 -1.19 -37.02
CA GLY A 482 14.67 -1.11 -35.93
C GLY A 482 16.06 -0.68 -36.39
N SER A 483 16.51 -1.17 -37.55
CA SER A 483 17.76 -0.77 -38.20
C SER A 483 17.81 0.73 -38.54
N VAL A 484 16.72 1.25 -39.09
CA VAL A 484 16.57 2.67 -39.41
C VAL A 484 16.56 3.54 -38.14
N LEU A 485 15.95 3.05 -37.06
CA LEU A 485 15.89 3.75 -35.78
C LEU A 485 17.26 3.80 -35.09
N VAL A 486 18.03 2.70 -35.09
CA VAL A 486 19.38 2.69 -34.50
C VAL A 486 20.35 3.54 -35.31
N TYR A 487 20.25 3.54 -36.65
CA TYR A 487 21.00 4.44 -37.53
C TYR A 487 20.79 5.91 -37.14
N ALA A 488 19.54 6.32 -37.03
CA ALA A 488 19.21 7.71 -36.72
C ALA A 488 19.57 8.08 -35.26
N TYR A 489 19.36 7.18 -34.30
CA TYR A 489 19.73 7.43 -32.90
C TYR A 489 21.24 7.61 -32.76
N ALA A 490 22.03 6.73 -33.38
CA ALA A 490 23.48 6.80 -33.36
C ALA A 490 24.02 8.06 -34.06
N ALA A 491 23.38 8.50 -35.15
CA ALA A 491 23.75 9.73 -35.83
C ALA A 491 23.41 11.01 -35.03
N VAL A 492 22.33 10.99 -34.24
CA VAL A 492 21.92 12.11 -33.38
C VAL A 492 22.72 12.15 -32.08
N PHE A 493 23.09 11.00 -31.53
CA PHE A 493 23.84 10.86 -30.28
C PHE A 493 25.16 10.08 -30.47
N PRO A 494 26.08 10.52 -31.36
CA PRO A 494 27.22 9.72 -31.75
C PRO A 494 28.21 9.44 -30.62
N THR A 495 28.25 10.29 -29.60
CA THR A 495 29.11 10.12 -28.42
C THR A 495 28.56 9.11 -27.41
N ARG A 496 27.30 8.71 -27.55
CA ARG A 496 26.62 7.74 -26.68
C ARG A 496 26.58 6.33 -27.26
N VAL A 497 26.97 6.13 -28.52
CA VAL A 497 26.87 4.81 -29.17
C VAL A 497 28.27 4.25 -29.46
N ASP A 498 28.52 3.03 -28.99
CA ASP A 498 29.83 2.37 -29.17
C ASP A 498 29.96 1.68 -30.52
N LEU A 499 28.90 1.03 -30.99
CA LEU A 499 28.83 0.39 -32.29
C LEU A 499 27.39 0.22 -32.75
N VAL A 500 27.20 0.06 -34.06
CA VAL A 500 25.90 -0.20 -34.69
C VAL A 500 25.99 -1.40 -35.63
N VAL A 501 24.99 -2.30 -35.55
CA VAL A 501 24.76 -3.37 -36.52
C VAL A 501 23.36 -3.22 -37.11
N SER A 502 23.27 -2.97 -38.41
CA SER A 502 22.02 -2.71 -39.13
C SER A 502 21.74 -3.80 -40.15
N LEU A 503 20.55 -4.39 -40.08
CA LEU A 503 20.12 -5.49 -40.93
C LEU A 503 19.00 -5.02 -41.87
N ASP A 504 19.35 -4.93 -43.15
CA ASP A 504 18.47 -4.84 -44.33
C ASP A 504 17.48 -3.66 -44.42
N ALA A 505 17.72 -2.59 -43.64
CA ALA A 505 17.23 -1.24 -43.96
C ALA A 505 18.20 -0.19 -43.41
N LEU A 506 18.67 0.74 -44.26
CA LEU A 506 19.81 1.60 -43.93
C LEU A 506 19.40 2.83 -43.12
N LYS A 507 18.50 3.66 -43.67
CA LYS A 507 18.23 5.02 -43.19
C LYS A 507 16.75 5.40 -43.34
N PRO A 508 16.30 6.51 -42.71
CA PRO A 508 14.96 7.05 -42.95
C PRO A 508 14.67 7.22 -44.44
N GLN A 509 13.50 6.75 -44.87
CA GLN A 509 13.13 6.71 -46.29
C GLN A 509 12.79 8.12 -46.81
N VAL A 510 13.07 8.37 -48.08
CA VAL A 510 12.72 9.59 -48.79
C VAL A 510 11.55 9.34 -49.74
N LEU A 511 10.45 10.06 -49.54
CA LEU A 511 9.30 10.07 -50.44
C LEU A 511 9.17 11.42 -51.16
N PRO A 512 8.60 11.45 -52.38
CA PRO A 512 8.22 12.70 -53.04
C PRO A 512 7.20 13.50 -52.24
N ASP A 513 7.31 14.83 -52.25
CA ASP A 513 6.44 15.74 -51.50
C ASP A 513 4.94 15.53 -51.79
N THR A 514 4.60 15.28 -53.06
CA THR A 514 3.22 15.03 -53.49
C THR A 514 2.64 13.75 -52.88
N VAL A 515 3.46 12.69 -52.79
CA VAL A 515 3.07 11.41 -52.20
C VAL A 515 2.90 11.54 -50.69
N MET A 516 3.77 12.30 -50.03
CA MET A 516 3.69 12.52 -48.58
C MET A 516 2.35 13.14 -48.17
N VAL A 517 1.92 14.21 -48.86
CA VAL A 517 0.66 14.90 -48.53
C VAL A 517 -0.55 13.97 -48.74
N SER A 518 -0.56 13.21 -49.83
CA SER A 518 -1.61 12.23 -50.11
C SER A 518 -1.65 11.12 -49.05
N LEU A 519 -0.48 10.59 -48.67
CA LEU A 519 -0.36 9.53 -47.67
C LEU A 519 -0.84 10.01 -46.28
N MET A 520 -0.49 11.24 -45.89
CA MET A 520 -0.98 11.83 -44.63
C MET A 520 -2.50 11.97 -44.63
N ALA A 521 -3.09 12.42 -45.73
CA ALA A 521 -4.54 12.57 -45.86
C ALA A 521 -5.27 11.21 -45.80
N GLU A 522 -4.67 10.15 -46.36
CA GLU A 522 -5.23 8.80 -46.38
C GLU A 522 -5.09 8.07 -45.04
N LEU A 523 -3.90 8.10 -44.42
CA LEU A 523 -3.61 7.32 -43.23
C LEU A 523 -4.22 7.93 -41.95
N THR A 524 -4.37 9.26 -41.89
CA THR A 524 -4.86 9.93 -40.67
C THR A 524 -6.26 9.45 -40.26
N PRO A 525 -7.27 9.37 -41.16
CA PRO A 525 -8.56 8.78 -40.84
C PRO A 525 -8.49 7.32 -40.39
N GLU A 526 -7.65 6.51 -41.02
CA GLU A 526 -7.50 5.09 -40.66
C GLU A 526 -6.82 4.91 -39.30
N LEU A 527 -5.86 5.75 -38.96
CA LEU A 527 -5.25 5.80 -37.64
C LEU A 527 -6.30 6.13 -36.56
N VAL A 528 -7.20 7.09 -36.84
CA VAL A 528 -8.32 7.42 -35.94
C VAL A 528 -9.28 6.23 -35.79
N LYS A 529 -9.58 5.50 -36.88
CA LYS A 529 -10.42 4.29 -36.81
C LYS A 529 -9.74 3.18 -36.00
N ALA A 530 -8.44 2.98 -36.18
CA ALA A 530 -7.65 2.00 -35.43
C ALA A 530 -7.59 2.36 -33.94
N ASP A 531 -7.39 3.64 -33.63
CA ASP A 531 -7.40 4.14 -32.26
C ASP A 531 -8.77 3.93 -31.59
N ARG A 532 -9.88 4.29 -32.25
CA ARG A 532 -11.24 4.00 -31.75
C ARG A 532 -11.47 2.51 -31.51
N ARG A 533 -11.02 1.66 -32.44
CA ARG A 533 -11.13 0.22 -32.31
C ARG A 533 -10.35 -0.32 -31.10
N ASN A 534 -9.18 0.23 -30.80
CA ASN A 534 -8.45 -0.12 -29.59
C ASN A 534 -9.22 0.31 -28.33
N GLN A 535 -9.82 1.50 -28.34
CA GLN A 535 -10.64 2.03 -27.23
C GLN A 535 -11.91 1.20 -26.98
N ASP A 536 -12.52 0.66 -28.04
CA ASP A 536 -13.71 -0.21 -27.93
C ASP A 536 -13.42 -1.51 -27.17
N ARG A 537 -12.14 -1.86 -26.98
CA ARG A 537 -11.66 -3.08 -26.31
C ARG A 537 -12.29 -4.37 -26.83
N THR A 538 -12.81 -4.33 -28.06
CA THR A 538 -13.38 -5.50 -28.71
C THR A 538 -12.26 -6.41 -29.18
N GLU A 539 -12.43 -7.71 -28.95
CA GLU A 539 -11.50 -8.71 -29.45
C GLU A 539 -11.41 -8.63 -30.98
N PRO A 540 -10.20 -8.53 -31.57
CA PRO A 540 -10.01 -8.60 -33.02
C PRO A 540 -10.44 -9.97 -33.59
N PRO A 541 -10.61 -10.10 -34.93
CA PRO A 541 -10.83 -11.38 -35.56
C PRO A 541 -9.81 -12.43 -35.10
N ALA A 542 -10.34 -13.55 -34.63
CA ALA A 542 -9.57 -14.69 -34.16
C ALA A 542 -9.44 -15.74 -35.26
N TYR A 543 -8.28 -16.40 -35.29
CA TYR A 543 -7.83 -17.37 -36.28
C TYR A 543 -7.33 -18.61 -35.56
N THR A 544 -7.43 -19.77 -36.18
CA THR A 544 -6.66 -20.94 -35.73
C THR A 544 -5.15 -20.63 -35.80
N TYR A 545 -4.32 -21.40 -35.10
CA TYR A 545 -2.88 -21.16 -35.10
C TYR A 545 -2.27 -21.27 -36.52
N GLU A 546 -2.74 -22.22 -37.33
CA GLU A 546 -2.30 -22.39 -38.72
C GLU A 546 -2.72 -21.20 -39.60
N GLU A 547 -3.94 -20.72 -39.46
CA GLU A 547 -4.40 -19.50 -40.14
C GLU A 547 -3.61 -18.26 -39.69
N ALA A 548 -3.12 -18.21 -38.46
CA ALA A 548 -2.23 -17.14 -37.97
C ALA A 548 -0.84 -17.23 -38.61
N ILE A 549 -0.29 -18.44 -38.81
CA ILE A 549 0.94 -18.67 -39.59
C ILE A 549 0.75 -18.20 -41.03
N ASP A 550 -0.32 -18.63 -41.71
CA ASP A 550 -0.62 -18.21 -43.08
C ASP A 550 -0.68 -16.70 -43.21
N ARG A 551 -1.36 -16.03 -42.28
CA ARG A 551 -1.49 -14.58 -42.27
C ARG A 551 -0.16 -13.86 -42.06
N LEU A 552 0.69 -14.36 -41.17
CA LEU A 552 2.01 -13.78 -40.95
C LEU A 552 2.91 -14.00 -42.18
N TYR A 553 2.96 -15.23 -42.70
CA TYR A 553 3.77 -15.62 -43.84
C TYR A 553 3.45 -14.78 -45.09
N HIS A 554 2.17 -14.68 -45.45
CA HIS A 554 1.73 -13.86 -46.58
C HIS A 554 1.84 -12.36 -46.30
N GLY A 555 1.56 -11.93 -45.06
CA GLY A 555 1.67 -10.53 -44.66
C GLY A 555 3.10 -9.98 -44.68
N ALA A 556 4.09 -10.85 -44.46
CA ALA A 556 5.51 -10.54 -44.58
C ALA A 556 6.03 -10.63 -46.03
N VAL A 557 5.14 -10.77 -47.03
CA VAL A 557 5.47 -10.89 -48.45
C VAL A 557 6.49 -12.02 -48.70
N ASN A 558 6.29 -13.17 -48.04
CA ASN A 558 7.17 -14.35 -48.08
C ASN A 558 8.63 -14.08 -47.67
N SER A 559 8.90 -13.00 -46.93
CA SER A 559 10.26 -12.72 -46.43
C SER A 559 10.65 -13.54 -45.19
N ILE A 560 9.69 -14.28 -44.62
CA ILE A 560 9.86 -15.14 -43.45
C ILE A 560 9.45 -16.55 -43.84
N THR A 561 10.20 -17.57 -43.45
CA THR A 561 9.81 -18.98 -43.65
C THR A 561 8.67 -19.39 -42.70
N ARG A 562 7.90 -20.42 -43.05
CA ARG A 562 6.81 -20.91 -42.17
C ARG A 562 7.35 -21.42 -40.84
N GLU A 563 8.52 -22.05 -40.88
CA GLU A 563 9.22 -22.59 -39.73
C GLU A 563 9.68 -21.50 -38.75
N ALA A 564 9.91 -20.28 -39.25
CA ALA A 564 10.32 -19.14 -38.44
C ALA A 564 9.15 -18.32 -37.87
N CYS A 565 7.94 -18.48 -38.43
CA CYS A 565 6.74 -17.77 -37.96
C CYS A 565 6.42 -17.98 -36.46
N PRO A 566 6.60 -19.17 -35.85
CA PRO A 566 6.36 -19.38 -34.42
C PRO A 566 7.12 -18.43 -33.48
N PHE A 567 8.36 -18.06 -33.81
CA PHE A 567 9.19 -17.16 -32.98
C PHE A 567 8.58 -15.75 -32.87
N LEU A 568 7.96 -15.26 -33.96
CA LEU A 568 7.22 -14.01 -33.92
C LEU A 568 5.81 -14.20 -33.34
N LEU A 569 5.11 -15.28 -33.69
CA LEU A 569 3.72 -15.49 -33.26
C LEU A 569 3.59 -15.62 -31.74
N GLN A 570 4.54 -16.28 -31.06
CA GLN A 570 4.50 -16.46 -29.60
C GLN A 570 4.26 -15.14 -28.85
N ARG A 571 4.86 -14.04 -29.34
CA ARG A 571 4.73 -12.71 -28.74
C ARG A 571 3.66 -11.84 -29.41
N ASN A 572 3.20 -12.21 -30.60
CA ASN A 572 2.25 -11.41 -31.39
C ASN A 572 0.78 -11.87 -31.32
N ILE A 573 0.47 -13.02 -30.70
CA ILE A 573 -0.91 -13.52 -30.59
C ILE A 573 -1.34 -13.75 -29.14
N ARG A 574 -2.65 -13.68 -28.90
CA ARG A 574 -3.30 -14.11 -27.65
C ARG A 574 -4.51 -14.98 -27.94
N ARG A 575 -4.82 -15.88 -27.01
CA ARG A 575 -5.98 -16.79 -27.10
C ARG A 575 -7.27 -15.98 -27.04
N SER A 576 -8.22 -16.30 -27.91
CA SER A 576 -9.53 -15.66 -27.96
C SER A 576 -10.38 -16.09 -26.76
N ALA A 577 -11.07 -15.12 -26.15
CA ALA A 577 -12.06 -15.37 -25.10
C ALA A 577 -13.40 -15.81 -25.71
N LYS A 578 -13.70 -15.40 -26.95
CA LYS A 578 -14.92 -15.76 -27.67
C LYS A 578 -14.86 -17.15 -28.29
N TYR A 579 -13.68 -17.54 -28.75
CA TYR A 579 -13.41 -18.79 -29.49
C TYR A 579 -12.17 -19.45 -28.88
N PRO A 580 -12.29 -20.24 -27.80
CA PRO A 580 -11.15 -20.78 -27.06
C PRO A 580 -10.14 -21.58 -27.92
N GLU A 581 -10.54 -22.09 -29.07
CA GLU A 581 -9.68 -22.79 -30.03
C GLU A 581 -8.89 -21.86 -30.98
N LYS A 582 -9.07 -20.53 -30.87
CA LYS A 582 -8.50 -19.53 -31.77
C LYS A 582 -7.65 -18.48 -31.05
N TYR A 583 -6.88 -17.74 -31.84
CA TYR A 583 -5.96 -16.69 -31.45
C TYR A 583 -6.18 -15.42 -32.26
N TYR A 584 -6.01 -14.26 -31.64
CA TYR A 584 -6.00 -12.98 -32.34
C TYR A 584 -4.64 -12.30 -32.18
N PHE A 585 -4.26 -11.45 -33.15
CA PHE A 585 -3.02 -10.68 -33.06
C PHE A 585 -3.15 -9.59 -31.98
N SER A 586 -2.27 -9.61 -30.97
CA SER A 586 -2.34 -8.78 -29.77
C SER A 586 -1.64 -7.43 -29.87
N ARG A 587 -0.87 -7.21 -30.94
CA ARG A 587 -0.22 -5.92 -31.23
C ARG A 587 -1.22 -4.78 -31.40
N ASP A 588 -0.75 -3.57 -31.20
CA ASP A 588 -1.58 -2.38 -31.38
C ASP A 588 -2.04 -2.20 -32.83
N SER A 589 -3.34 -1.99 -33.05
CA SER A 589 -3.88 -1.86 -34.40
C SER A 589 -3.43 -0.58 -35.13
N ARG A 590 -3.03 0.46 -34.38
CA ARG A 590 -2.54 1.74 -34.94
C ARG A 590 -1.20 1.61 -35.63
N LEU A 591 -0.41 0.61 -35.26
CA LEU A 591 0.88 0.35 -35.90
C LEU A 591 0.74 0.17 -37.41
N LYS A 592 -0.40 -0.31 -37.89
CA LYS A 592 -0.69 -0.51 -39.32
C LYS A 592 -0.74 0.78 -40.14
N TYR A 593 -0.97 1.93 -39.50
CA TYR A 593 -1.29 3.19 -40.18
C TYR A 593 -0.31 4.32 -39.82
N GLY A 594 0.86 3.97 -39.28
CA GLY A 594 1.93 4.94 -39.05
C GLY A 594 2.58 5.40 -40.36
N LEU A 595 2.93 6.68 -40.44
CA LEU A 595 3.64 7.27 -41.59
C LEU A 595 5.10 6.80 -41.73
N GLY A 596 5.56 5.86 -40.90
CA GLY A 596 6.95 5.41 -40.88
C GLY A 596 7.93 6.48 -40.42
N PHE A 597 9.23 6.26 -40.66
CA PHE A 597 10.28 7.23 -40.35
C PHE A 597 10.85 7.84 -41.62
N LEU A 598 10.34 9.02 -41.96
CA LEU A 598 10.58 9.69 -43.24
C LEU A 598 11.28 11.03 -43.00
N TRP A 599 12.45 11.22 -43.60
CA TRP A 599 13.20 12.48 -43.56
C TRP A 599 13.75 12.81 -44.94
N SER A 600 13.95 14.10 -45.20
CA SER A 600 14.49 14.54 -46.48
C SER A 600 15.89 13.98 -46.72
N GLN A 601 16.28 13.86 -47.98
CA GLN A 601 17.60 13.35 -48.32
C GLN A 601 18.71 14.23 -47.70
N ALA A 602 18.54 15.55 -47.64
CA ALA A 602 19.50 16.46 -47.03
C ALA A 602 19.76 16.14 -45.54
N ILE A 603 18.71 15.82 -44.77
CA ILE A 603 18.84 15.39 -43.37
C ILE A 603 19.58 14.05 -43.30
N ASN A 604 19.19 13.10 -44.15
CA ASN A 604 19.81 11.78 -44.21
C ASN A 604 21.32 11.82 -44.47
N LEU A 605 21.75 12.65 -45.43
CA LEU A 605 23.17 12.85 -45.72
C LEU A 605 23.91 13.48 -44.54
N ARG A 606 23.28 14.39 -43.80
CA ARG A 606 23.86 14.97 -42.58
C ARG A 606 23.99 13.94 -41.45
N LEU A 607 23.02 13.05 -41.31
CA LEU A 607 23.10 11.95 -40.32
C LEU A 607 24.22 10.98 -40.65
N ALA A 608 24.40 10.64 -41.93
CA ALA A 608 25.49 9.78 -42.39
C ALA A 608 26.87 10.32 -41.96
N GLN A 609 27.08 11.64 -42.07
CA GLN A 609 28.33 12.31 -41.65
C GLN A 609 28.62 12.19 -40.14
N ASN A 610 27.59 12.01 -39.31
CA ASN A 610 27.75 11.95 -37.86
C ASN A 610 28.03 10.53 -37.35
N LEU A 611 27.77 9.51 -38.17
CA LEU A 611 28.02 8.10 -37.82
C LEU A 611 29.51 7.81 -37.93
N THR A 612 30.22 8.07 -36.84
CA THR A 612 31.69 7.95 -36.74
C THR A 612 32.16 6.72 -35.96
N MET A 613 31.23 6.05 -35.27
CA MET A 613 31.46 4.80 -34.57
C MET A 613 31.52 3.62 -35.55
N PRO A 614 32.09 2.47 -35.16
CA PRO A 614 31.98 1.22 -35.92
C PRO A 614 30.55 0.94 -36.35
N PHE A 615 30.34 0.77 -37.65
CA PHE A 615 29.01 0.59 -38.21
C PHE A 615 28.99 -0.50 -39.29
N LEU A 616 28.28 -1.60 -39.03
CA LEU A 616 28.02 -2.66 -39.99
C LEU A 616 26.61 -2.52 -40.59
N PHE A 617 26.52 -2.47 -41.92
CA PHE A 617 25.27 -2.64 -42.64
C PHE A 617 25.27 -3.95 -43.46
N VAL A 618 24.30 -4.82 -43.20
CA VAL A 618 24.08 -6.07 -43.95
C VAL A 618 22.84 -5.92 -44.83
N LYS A 619 23.01 -5.98 -46.15
CA LYS A 619 21.93 -5.93 -47.14
C LYS A 619 21.61 -7.35 -47.65
N ALA A 620 20.36 -7.76 -47.55
CA ALA A 620 19.86 -8.99 -48.16
C ALA A 620 19.66 -8.78 -49.67
N SER A 621 20.14 -9.70 -50.49
CA SER A 621 20.24 -9.54 -51.94
C SER A 621 18.89 -9.58 -52.64
N ASP A 622 17.93 -10.33 -52.09
CA ASP A 622 16.59 -10.50 -52.67
C ASP A 622 15.58 -9.50 -52.08
N SER A 623 16.02 -8.62 -51.18
CA SER A 623 15.18 -7.61 -50.55
C SER A 623 15.15 -6.31 -51.34
N PRO A 624 13.97 -5.73 -51.62
CA PRO A 624 13.85 -4.52 -52.44
C PRO A 624 14.43 -3.29 -51.75
N TYR A 625 14.73 -2.26 -52.55
CA TYR A 625 14.95 -0.90 -52.03
C TYR A 625 13.59 -0.22 -51.86
N TRP A 626 13.30 0.23 -50.64
CA TRP A 626 12.03 0.88 -50.29
C TRP A 626 11.96 2.38 -50.66
N GLU A 627 12.99 2.87 -51.33
CA GLU A 627 13.13 4.23 -51.86
C GLU A 627 13.94 4.20 -53.16
N SER A 628 14.07 5.34 -53.84
CA SER A 628 14.99 5.44 -54.98
C SER A 628 16.40 5.02 -54.56
N LYS A 629 16.97 4.05 -55.29
CA LYS A 629 18.31 3.52 -55.02
C LYS A 629 19.38 4.63 -55.02
N GLN A 630 19.17 5.71 -55.76
CA GLN A 630 20.05 6.87 -55.75
C GLN A 630 20.24 7.43 -54.32
N TYR A 631 19.16 7.59 -53.55
CA TYR A 631 19.24 8.14 -52.20
C TYR A 631 19.98 7.22 -51.22
N TYR A 632 19.85 5.91 -51.44
CA TYR A 632 20.62 4.90 -50.73
C TYR A 632 22.11 5.00 -51.07
N ASP A 633 22.45 5.07 -52.36
CA ASP A 633 23.84 5.11 -52.84
C ASP A 633 24.58 6.36 -52.33
N GLU A 634 23.94 7.53 -52.38
CA GLU A 634 24.51 8.79 -51.86
C GLU A 634 24.85 8.70 -50.35
N ALA A 635 24.01 8.05 -49.55
CA ALA A 635 24.29 7.86 -48.12
C ALA A 635 25.45 6.88 -47.89
N ILE A 636 25.53 5.80 -48.67
CA ILE A 636 26.64 4.84 -48.63
C ILE A 636 27.96 5.51 -49.01
N GLU A 637 27.96 6.39 -50.01
CA GLU A 637 29.15 7.15 -50.40
C GLU A 637 29.67 8.02 -49.26
N ILE A 638 28.79 8.72 -48.54
CA ILE A 638 29.17 9.51 -47.36
C ILE A 638 29.71 8.61 -46.26
N LEU A 639 29.03 7.51 -45.92
CA LEU A 639 29.48 6.60 -44.87
C LEU A 639 30.86 6.01 -45.19
N ARG A 640 31.12 5.61 -46.44
CA ARG A 640 32.43 5.11 -46.86
C ARG A 640 33.52 6.18 -46.82
N ARG A 641 33.18 7.42 -47.16
CA ARG A 641 34.12 8.53 -47.19
C ARG A 641 34.47 9.02 -45.77
N ASP A 642 33.47 9.15 -44.91
CA ASP A 642 33.58 9.88 -43.64
C ASP A 642 33.72 8.95 -42.41
N ASN A 643 33.39 7.66 -42.54
CA ASN A 643 33.55 6.66 -41.47
C ASN A 643 34.52 5.55 -41.87
N ALA A 644 35.74 5.60 -41.33
CA ALA A 644 36.78 4.61 -41.56
C ALA A 644 36.46 3.19 -41.01
N HIS A 645 35.38 3.06 -40.23
CA HIS A 645 34.92 1.82 -39.60
C HIS A 645 33.56 1.35 -40.13
N PHE A 646 33.12 1.88 -41.28
CA PHE A 646 31.90 1.45 -41.95
C PHE A 646 32.14 0.18 -42.79
N GLU A 647 31.35 -0.86 -42.55
CA GLU A 647 31.35 -2.11 -43.31
C GLU A 647 30.00 -2.33 -44.01
N LEU A 648 30.01 -2.48 -45.34
CA LEU A 648 28.85 -2.90 -46.14
C LEU A 648 29.02 -4.35 -46.57
N LYS A 649 28.05 -5.21 -46.22
CA LYS A 649 28.06 -6.64 -46.58
C LYS A 649 26.74 -7.02 -47.24
N HIS A 650 26.81 -7.89 -48.24
CA HIS A 650 25.64 -8.43 -48.92
C HIS A 650 25.50 -9.91 -48.55
N VAL A 651 24.27 -10.36 -48.32
CA VAL A 651 23.94 -11.75 -48.00
C VAL A 651 22.81 -12.23 -48.90
N GLU A 652 22.85 -13.49 -49.34
CA GLU A 652 21.77 -14.09 -50.13
C GLU A 652 20.57 -14.40 -49.24
N GLY A 653 19.39 -13.93 -49.63
CA GLY A 653 18.16 -14.09 -48.87
C GLY A 653 17.25 -12.87 -48.97
N THR A 654 16.08 -13.03 -48.35
CA THR A 654 14.99 -12.05 -48.31
C THR A 654 15.11 -11.12 -47.09
N HIS A 655 14.12 -10.26 -46.88
CA HIS A 655 14.17 -9.20 -45.87
C HIS A 655 14.41 -9.67 -44.43
N HIS A 656 13.95 -10.86 -44.04
CA HIS A 656 14.19 -11.45 -42.72
C HIS A 656 15.21 -12.60 -42.79
N VAL A 657 16.26 -12.47 -43.61
CA VAL A 657 17.33 -13.47 -43.74
C VAL A 657 17.98 -13.79 -42.39
N HIS A 658 18.07 -12.84 -41.46
CA HIS A 658 18.61 -13.06 -40.12
C HIS A 658 17.74 -13.98 -39.26
N LEU A 659 16.42 -14.03 -39.53
CA LEU A 659 15.47 -14.89 -38.83
C LEU A 659 15.32 -16.25 -39.54
N SER A 660 15.28 -16.24 -40.88
CA SER A 660 15.01 -17.43 -41.69
C SER A 660 16.25 -18.26 -42.04
N HIS A 661 17.40 -17.59 -42.19
CA HIS A 661 18.70 -18.17 -42.55
C HIS A 661 19.82 -17.53 -41.69
N PRO A 662 19.70 -17.59 -40.35
CA PRO A 662 20.63 -16.92 -39.43
C PRO A 662 22.09 -17.36 -39.63
N GLU A 663 22.33 -18.58 -40.11
CA GLU A 663 23.65 -19.14 -40.39
C GLU A 663 24.45 -18.35 -41.42
N ARG A 664 23.76 -17.57 -42.27
CA ARG A 664 24.40 -16.71 -43.29
C ARG A 664 24.78 -15.34 -42.73
N VAL A 665 24.09 -14.88 -41.69
CA VAL A 665 24.27 -13.55 -41.08
C VAL A 665 25.22 -13.62 -39.88
N ALA A 666 25.13 -14.68 -39.07
CA ALA A 666 25.89 -14.84 -37.84
C ALA A 666 27.42 -14.72 -38.02
N PRO A 667 28.06 -15.30 -39.06
CA PRO A 667 29.50 -15.16 -39.26
C PRO A 667 29.93 -13.70 -39.49
N ILE A 668 29.12 -12.94 -40.24
CA ILE A 668 29.39 -11.54 -40.58
C ILE A 668 29.32 -10.67 -39.32
N VAL A 669 28.24 -10.82 -38.53
CA VAL A 669 28.06 -10.09 -37.28
C VAL A 669 29.14 -10.48 -36.27
N THR A 670 29.47 -11.76 -36.17
CA THR A 670 30.53 -12.26 -35.26
C THR A 670 31.90 -11.68 -35.61
N GLU A 671 32.24 -11.60 -36.89
CA GLU A 671 33.51 -10.99 -37.33
C GLU A 671 33.59 -9.52 -36.92
N PHE A 672 32.49 -8.77 -37.10
CA PHE A 672 32.42 -7.37 -36.73
C PHE A 672 32.49 -7.14 -35.21
N LEU A 673 31.73 -7.91 -34.42
CA LEU A 673 31.76 -7.82 -32.96
C LEU A 673 33.15 -8.16 -32.40
N ARG A 674 33.85 -9.14 -33.00
CA ARG A 674 35.22 -9.47 -32.62
C ARG A 674 36.19 -8.29 -32.82
N LYS A 675 35.98 -7.46 -33.83
CA LYS A 675 36.83 -6.29 -34.12
C LYS A 675 36.58 -5.12 -33.16
N TYR A 676 35.32 -4.89 -32.77
CA TYR A 676 34.91 -3.60 -32.21
C TYR A 676 34.23 -3.66 -30.84
N TRP A 677 33.70 -4.80 -30.40
CA TRP A 677 33.08 -4.90 -29.07
C TRP A 677 34.12 -5.01 -27.96
N GLN A 678 33.96 -4.23 -26.90
CA GLN A 678 34.83 -4.22 -25.72
C GLN A 678 33.98 -4.28 -24.43
N LYS A 679 34.56 -4.84 -23.36
CA LYS A 679 33.93 -4.90 -22.04
C LYS A 679 34.18 -3.59 -21.27
N ASP A 680 33.15 -3.02 -20.65
CA ASP A 680 33.26 -1.79 -19.86
C ASP A 680 34.09 -2.00 -18.57
N ASP A 681 35.08 -1.14 -18.29
CA ASP A 681 35.86 -1.05 -17.03
C ASP A 681 35.52 0.29 -16.33
N ASP A 682 34.48 0.32 -15.49
CA ASP A 682 33.99 1.57 -14.86
C ASP A 682 34.16 1.56 -13.33
N SER A 683 35.41 1.63 -12.87
CA SER A 683 35.76 1.91 -11.48
C SER A 683 36.54 3.21 -11.33
N GLU A 684 36.06 4.34 -11.86
CA GLU A 684 36.61 5.65 -11.46
C GLU A 684 35.72 6.85 -11.88
N HIS A 685 35.56 7.79 -10.94
CA HIS A 685 35.10 9.18 -11.07
C HIS A 685 33.61 9.55 -10.88
N LEU A 686 33.32 10.06 -9.67
CA LEU A 686 32.29 11.07 -9.40
C LEU A 686 32.86 12.17 -8.49
N ALA A 687 32.98 13.40 -9.03
CA ALA A 687 33.39 14.60 -8.31
C ALA A 687 32.21 15.28 -7.56
N MET A 688 32.56 16.12 -6.59
CA MET A 688 31.76 16.55 -5.44
C MET A 688 30.45 17.31 -5.73
N THR A 689 29.33 16.76 -5.24
CA THR A 689 28.04 17.45 -5.04
C THR A 689 27.46 17.04 -3.69
N ILE A 690 26.72 17.93 -3.02
CA ILE A 690 26.10 17.73 -1.70
C ILE A 690 25.37 16.38 -1.66
N LYS A 691 25.88 15.44 -0.85
CA LYS A 691 25.36 14.05 -0.79
C LYS A 691 24.10 14.00 0.07
N VAL A 692 22.93 14.25 -0.52
CA VAL A 692 21.65 13.85 0.07
C VAL A 692 21.59 12.33 0.08
N ARG A 693 21.35 11.73 1.24
CA ARG A 693 21.25 10.28 1.36
C ARG A 693 19.79 9.90 1.55
N GLU A 694 19.28 8.99 0.73
CA GLU A 694 18.05 8.28 1.05
C GLU A 694 18.38 7.23 2.11
N ILE A 695 17.61 7.23 3.20
CA ILE A 695 17.76 6.31 4.31
C ILE A 695 16.45 5.57 4.50
N ARG A 696 16.55 4.28 4.78
CA ARG A 696 15.43 3.46 5.21
C ARG A 696 15.61 3.13 6.69
N LEU A 697 14.64 3.50 7.51
CA LEU A 697 14.60 3.18 8.94
C LEU A 697 13.66 2.00 9.14
N PRO A 698 14.14 0.84 9.59
CA PRO A 698 13.28 -0.32 9.80
C PRO A 698 12.36 -0.07 11.00
N LEU A 699 11.05 -0.10 10.78
CA LEU A 699 10.05 -0.17 11.83
C LEU A 699 9.38 -1.55 11.84
N PRO A 700 8.73 -1.94 12.96
CA PRO A 700 8.03 -3.23 13.07
C PRO A 700 7.08 -3.57 11.92
N PHE A 701 6.46 -2.56 11.30
CA PHE A 701 5.45 -2.73 10.26
C PHE A 701 5.96 -2.41 8.84
N GLY A 702 7.23 -2.04 8.68
CA GLY A 702 7.84 -1.70 7.40
C GLY A 702 8.81 -0.51 7.48
N ASP A 703 9.52 -0.22 6.39
CA ASP A 703 10.54 0.83 6.39
C ASP A 703 9.94 2.24 6.30
N LEU A 704 10.43 3.17 7.13
CA LEU A 704 10.30 4.59 6.84
C LEU A 704 11.37 5.01 5.85
N CYS A 705 10.98 5.72 4.80
CA CYS A 705 11.92 6.40 3.93
C CYS A 705 12.20 7.82 4.45
N CYS A 706 13.46 8.23 4.39
CA CYS A 706 13.90 9.53 4.86
C CYS A 706 14.97 10.14 3.95
N LYS A 707 15.01 11.47 3.89
CA LYS A 707 16.11 12.21 3.26
C LYS A 707 17.02 12.78 4.35
N TRP A 708 18.29 12.39 4.32
CA TRP A 708 19.32 12.94 5.20
C TRP A 708 20.16 13.98 4.48
N TRP A 709 20.17 15.18 5.06
CA TRP A 709 21.00 16.31 4.65
C TRP A 709 22.06 16.60 5.72
N GLY A 710 23.25 16.99 5.28
CA GLY A 710 24.34 17.40 6.19
C GLY A 710 25.19 16.26 6.75
N PRO A 711 26.10 16.57 7.69
CA PRO A 711 27.08 15.62 8.22
C PRO A 711 26.45 14.49 9.05
N SER A 712 26.71 13.22 8.70
CA SER A 712 26.13 12.06 9.42
C SER A 712 26.62 11.89 10.87
N ASN A 713 27.63 12.67 11.29
CA ASN A 713 28.17 12.68 12.65
C ASN A 713 27.61 13.82 13.51
N VAL A 714 26.51 14.46 13.10
CA VAL A 714 25.79 15.50 13.85
C VAL A 714 24.35 15.07 13.97
N ARG A 715 23.73 15.22 15.15
CA ARG A 715 22.30 14.87 15.32
C ARG A 715 21.47 15.69 14.35
N PRO A 716 20.59 15.05 13.57
CA PRO A 716 19.75 15.79 12.68
C PRO A 716 18.62 16.49 13.46
N ILE A 717 18.17 17.62 12.94
CA ILE A 717 16.82 18.14 13.20
C ILE A 717 15.86 17.26 12.40
N VAL A 718 14.93 16.60 13.09
CA VAL A 718 13.94 15.74 12.44
C VAL A 718 12.83 16.60 11.85
N CYS A 719 12.59 16.42 10.56
CA CYS A 719 11.63 17.21 9.79
C CYS A 719 10.40 16.38 9.43
N LEU A 720 9.20 16.87 9.80
CA LEU A 720 7.94 16.17 9.58
C LEU A 720 6.98 17.02 8.73
N HIS A 721 6.52 16.47 7.60
CA HIS A 721 5.73 17.18 6.59
C HIS A 721 4.22 17.27 6.94
N GLY A 722 3.47 18.05 6.17
CA GLY A 722 2.02 18.19 6.30
C GLY A 722 1.21 16.97 5.84
N TRP A 723 -0.10 17.02 6.04
CA TRP A 723 -0.99 15.93 5.62
C TRP A 723 -1.02 15.77 4.10
N LEU A 724 -0.92 14.54 3.60
CA LEU A 724 -0.81 14.21 2.16
C LEU A 724 0.47 14.73 1.45
N ASP A 725 1.41 15.33 2.20
CA ASP A 725 2.73 15.72 1.70
C ASP A 725 3.72 14.54 1.81
N ASN A 726 5.02 14.83 1.82
CA ASN A 726 6.13 13.90 2.04
C ASN A 726 7.42 14.69 2.37
N ALA A 727 8.55 14.01 2.58
CA ALA A 727 9.85 14.60 2.89
C ALA A 727 10.34 15.63 1.84
N GLY A 728 9.80 15.57 0.62
CA GLY A 728 10.04 16.59 -0.41
C GLY A 728 9.57 17.99 0.00
N SER A 729 8.71 18.10 1.02
CA SER A 729 8.27 19.38 1.59
C SER A 729 9.40 20.27 2.10
N PHE A 730 10.59 19.72 2.32
CA PHE A 730 11.75 20.45 2.85
C PHE A 730 12.86 20.65 1.82
N ASP A 731 12.68 20.14 0.59
CA ASP A 731 13.73 20.10 -0.44
C ASP A 731 14.19 21.48 -0.89
N ARG A 732 13.33 22.50 -0.76
CA ARG A 732 13.68 23.88 -1.12
C ARG A 732 14.14 24.72 0.06
N LEU A 733 13.69 24.41 1.29
CA LEU A 733 14.06 25.16 2.48
C LEU A 733 15.45 24.77 2.99
N ILE A 734 15.71 23.46 3.17
CA ILE A 734 16.96 22.96 3.79
C ILE A 734 18.23 23.46 3.07
N PRO A 735 18.29 23.53 1.72
CA PRO A 735 19.47 24.06 1.04
C PRO A 735 19.82 25.52 1.35
N LEU A 736 18.87 26.29 1.90
CA LEU A 736 19.07 27.68 2.31
C LEU A 736 19.49 27.82 3.78
N LEU A 737 19.52 26.72 4.53
CA LEU A 737 19.89 26.70 5.96
C LEU A 737 21.39 26.42 6.15
N PRO A 738 21.96 26.72 7.35
CA PRO A 738 23.37 26.48 7.63
C PRO A 738 23.80 25.03 7.36
N ARG A 739 24.92 24.85 6.64
CA ARG A 739 25.37 23.54 6.10
C ARG A 739 25.99 22.61 7.14
N GLU A 740 26.34 23.16 8.31
CA GLU A 740 26.87 22.44 9.46
C GLU A 740 25.80 21.70 10.27
N ILE A 741 24.53 22.01 10.03
CA ILE A 741 23.37 21.37 10.67
C ILE A 741 22.94 20.17 9.81
N SER A 742 22.61 19.07 10.47
CA SER A 742 22.02 17.90 9.82
C SER A 742 20.50 17.95 9.89
N PHE A 743 19.83 17.43 8.87
CA PHE A 743 18.37 17.34 8.81
C PHE A 743 17.95 15.94 8.36
N LEU A 744 16.94 15.39 9.02
CA LEU A 744 16.34 14.10 8.70
C LEU A 744 14.87 14.33 8.36
N ALA A 745 14.55 14.48 7.08
CA ALA A 745 13.17 14.64 6.62
C ALA A 745 12.53 13.26 6.42
N ILE A 746 11.48 12.97 7.18
CA ILE A 746 10.81 11.67 7.23
C ILE A 746 9.58 11.70 6.33
N ASP A 747 9.40 10.70 5.46
CA ASP A 747 8.09 10.37 4.90
C ASP A 747 7.27 9.67 6.00
N LEU A 748 6.14 10.23 6.44
CA LEU A 748 5.27 9.57 7.43
C LEU A 748 4.72 8.25 6.87
N PRO A 749 4.31 7.29 7.72
CA PRO A 749 3.67 6.05 7.24
C PRO A 749 2.54 6.32 6.25
N GLY A 750 2.45 5.53 5.18
CA GLY A 750 1.48 5.72 4.08
C GLY A 750 1.71 6.93 3.18
N HIS A 751 2.72 7.76 3.46
CA HIS A 751 3.09 8.93 2.67
C HIS A 751 4.41 8.71 1.95
N GLY A 752 4.60 9.44 0.85
CA GLY A 752 5.84 9.38 0.07
C GLY A 752 6.23 7.95 -0.28
N ARG A 753 7.45 7.56 0.12
CA ARG A 753 8.03 6.22 -0.10
C ARG A 753 8.03 5.33 1.15
N SER A 754 7.47 5.79 2.26
CA SER A 754 7.39 5.00 3.49
C SER A 754 6.34 3.89 3.37
N ALA A 755 6.58 2.81 4.10
CA ALA A 755 5.65 1.70 4.18
C ALA A 755 4.25 2.16 4.60
N HIS A 756 3.24 1.47 4.06
CA HIS A 756 1.86 1.64 4.48
C HIS A 756 1.68 0.98 5.85
N LEU A 757 0.67 1.42 6.62
CA LEU A 757 0.25 0.63 7.77
C LEU A 757 -0.31 -0.71 7.27
N PRO A 758 -0.26 -1.77 8.09
CA PRO A 758 -0.84 -3.06 7.71
C PRO A 758 -2.33 -2.94 7.33
N ALA A 759 -2.82 -3.89 6.54
CA ALA A 759 -4.24 -3.95 6.17
C ALA A 759 -5.12 -4.07 7.43
N GLY A 760 -6.25 -3.37 7.45
CA GLY A 760 -7.19 -3.35 8.58
C GLY A 760 -6.78 -2.45 9.75
N VAL A 761 -5.70 -1.67 9.63
CA VAL A 761 -5.25 -0.71 10.65
C VAL A 761 -5.48 0.72 10.17
N ALA A 762 -6.23 1.51 10.94
CA ALA A 762 -6.52 2.89 10.65
C ALA A 762 -5.34 3.82 10.96
N TYR A 763 -5.23 4.93 10.23
CA TYR A 763 -4.25 5.99 10.50
C TYR A 763 -4.76 6.91 11.61
N ASN A 764 -4.01 7.01 12.71
CA ASN A 764 -4.33 7.92 13.81
C ASN A 764 -3.27 9.03 13.92
N ALA A 765 -3.69 10.26 14.16
CA ALA A 765 -2.74 11.38 14.34
C ALA A 765 -1.75 11.12 15.48
N LEU A 766 -2.18 10.44 16.55
CA LEU A 766 -1.33 10.10 17.70
C LEU A 766 -0.23 9.07 17.38
N ASP A 767 -0.29 8.38 16.24
CA ASP A 767 0.78 7.47 15.82
C ASP A 767 2.12 8.20 15.65
N VAL A 768 2.11 9.52 15.37
CA VAL A 768 3.33 10.32 15.23
C VAL A 768 4.11 10.38 16.55
N LEU A 769 3.45 10.38 17.72
CA LEU A 769 4.16 10.37 19.02
C LEU A 769 4.98 9.08 19.16
N ARG A 770 4.37 7.94 18.82
CA ARG A 770 5.02 6.62 18.84
C ARG A 770 6.14 6.54 17.79
N LEU A 771 5.90 7.07 16.59
CA LEU A 771 6.88 7.16 15.51
C LEU A 771 8.16 7.85 15.98
N LEU A 772 8.02 9.03 16.60
CA LEU A 772 9.14 9.80 17.12
C LEU A 772 9.91 9.04 18.19
N LEU A 773 9.22 8.36 19.11
CA LEU A 773 9.87 7.55 20.15
C LEU A 773 10.62 6.34 19.57
N HIS A 774 10.09 5.69 18.53
CA HIS A 774 10.81 4.60 17.85
C HIS A 774 12.06 5.12 17.12
N VAL A 775 11.98 6.27 16.44
CA VAL A 775 13.14 6.90 15.81
C VAL A 775 14.20 7.25 16.87
N MET A 776 13.78 7.82 18.00
CA MET A 776 14.68 8.10 19.12
C MET A 776 15.33 6.83 19.68
N GLN A 777 14.55 5.75 19.86
CA GLN A 777 15.06 4.46 20.33
C GLN A 777 16.09 3.86 19.35
N LEU A 778 15.81 3.88 18.05
CA LEU A 778 16.68 3.35 17.00
C LEU A 778 18.08 4.00 17.03
N TYR A 779 18.12 5.31 17.26
CA TYR A 779 19.36 6.07 17.29
C TYR A 779 19.92 6.31 18.72
N GLY A 780 19.27 5.80 19.76
CA GLY A 780 19.66 6.03 21.15
C GLY A 780 19.52 7.50 21.60
N TRP A 781 18.67 8.30 20.95
CA TRP A 781 18.49 9.71 21.28
C TRP A 781 17.65 9.90 22.54
N GLN A 782 18.18 10.62 23.52
CA GLN A 782 17.43 11.01 24.71
C GLN A 782 16.52 12.23 24.47
N ARG A 783 16.91 13.10 23.53
CA ARG A 783 16.16 14.28 23.12
C ARG A 783 16.21 14.48 21.60
N ILE A 784 15.20 15.16 21.06
CA ILE A 784 15.01 15.40 19.62
C ILE A 784 14.75 16.89 19.34
N SER A 785 15.23 17.37 18.20
CA SER A 785 14.89 18.70 17.66
C SER A 785 13.94 18.52 16.48
N LEU A 786 12.85 19.30 16.44
CA LEU A 786 11.76 19.10 15.48
C LEU A 786 11.55 20.34 14.61
N MET A 787 11.42 20.14 13.29
CA MET A 787 11.01 21.17 12.33
C MET A 787 9.85 20.65 11.48
N CYS A 788 8.65 21.15 11.75
CA CYS A 788 7.42 20.50 11.30
C CYS A 788 6.50 21.46 10.57
N HIS A 789 5.80 20.95 9.55
CA HIS A 789 4.80 21.71 8.78
C HIS A 789 3.39 21.18 9.03
N SER A 790 2.42 22.09 9.09
CA SER A 790 1.00 21.78 9.09
C SER A 790 0.62 20.76 10.16
N ILE A 791 0.00 19.63 9.80
CA ILE A 791 -0.49 18.65 10.77
C ILE A 791 0.62 18.08 11.66
N SER A 792 1.82 17.91 11.11
CA SER A 792 2.94 17.42 11.91
C SER A 792 3.46 18.49 12.86
N ALA A 793 3.26 19.78 12.58
CA ALA A 793 3.54 20.85 13.53
C ALA A 793 2.62 20.77 14.75
N VAL A 794 1.35 20.43 14.53
CA VAL A 794 0.39 20.13 15.60
C VAL A 794 0.82 18.90 16.41
N MET A 795 1.25 17.82 15.75
CA MET A 795 1.72 16.61 16.44
C MET A 795 3.02 16.84 17.22
N ALA A 796 3.93 17.66 16.69
CA ALA A 796 5.15 18.04 17.37
C ALA A 796 4.87 18.95 18.59
N TYR A 797 3.87 19.84 18.50
CA TYR A 797 3.35 20.60 19.63
C TYR A 797 2.80 19.68 20.72
N VAL A 798 1.96 18.69 20.36
CA VAL A 798 1.45 17.69 21.31
C VAL A 798 2.61 16.90 21.92
N PHE A 799 3.55 16.41 21.10
CA PHE A 799 4.71 15.66 21.57
C PHE A 799 5.54 16.47 22.58
N ALA A 800 5.81 17.76 22.29
CA ALA A 800 6.54 18.65 23.18
C ALA A 800 5.80 18.95 24.49
N GLY A 801 4.46 18.94 24.51
CA GLY A 801 3.70 19.12 25.75
C GLY A 801 3.54 17.84 26.57
N ILE A 802 3.48 16.67 25.91
CA ILE A 802 3.42 15.36 26.58
C ILE A 802 4.80 14.93 27.11
N PHE A 803 5.86 15.18 26.32
CA PHE A 803 7.25 14.79 26.60
C PHE A 803 8.20 16.02 26.53
N PRO A 804 7.99 17.07 27.34
CA PRO A 804 8.82 18.28 27.29
C PRO A 804 10.31 18.02 27.52
N GLU A 805 10.64 17.00 28.31
CA GLU A 805 12.01 16.57 28.59
C GLU A 805 12.70 15.87 27.42
N ARG A 806 11.93 15.43 26.41
CA ARG A 806 12.41 14.75 25.20
C ARG A 806 12.62 15.68 24.03
N VAL A 807 12.22 16.94 24.12
CA VAL A 807 12.36 17.92 23.02
C VAL A 807 13.43 18.95 23.35
N GLU A 808 14.32 19.24 22.41
CA GLU A 808 15.34 20.29 22.58
C GLU A 808 14.91 21.62 22.03
N LEU A 809 14.30 21.62 20.84
CA LEU A 809 13.71 22.79 20.21
C LEU A 809 12.59 22.34 19.27
N LEU A 810 11.66 23.25 19.02
CA LEU A 810 10.54 23.05 18.11
C LEU A 810 10.46 24.22 17.12
N ILE A 811 10.26 23.90 15.85
CA ILE A 811 9.95 24.86 14.79
C ILE A 811 8.66 24.38 14.11
N SER A 812 7.63 25.22 14.10
CA SER A 812 6.32 24.91 13.52
C SER A 812 5.99 25.89 12.41
N PHE A 813 5.65 25.36 11.25
CA PHE A 813 5.17 26.12 10.11
C PHE A 813 3.64 26.06 10.03
N ASP A 814 3.05 27.24 10.19
CA ASP A 814 1.69 27.67 9.91
C ASP A 814 0.53 27.10 10.77
N LEU A 815 0.60 25.83 11.17
CA LEU A 815 -0.29 25.29 12.22
C LEU A 815 0.47 25.18 13.55
N LEU A 816 -0.29 25.38 14.63
CA LEU A 816 0.26 25.45 15.98
C LEU A 816 -0.20 24.29 16.87
N LYS A 817 -1.50 23.99 16.87
CA LYS A 817 -2.16 23.21 17.93
C LYS A 817 -3.31 22.34 17.40
N PRO A 818 -3.80 21.36 18.19
CA PRO A 818 -4.98 20.58 17.83
C PRO A 818 -6.19 21.47 17.58
N PHE A 819 -7.05 21.03 16.66
CA PHE A 819 -8.29 21.74 16.35
C PHE A 819 -9.26 21.64 17.52
N ILE A 820 -9.96 22.73 17.80
CA ILE A 820 -11.05 22.76 18.77
C ILE A 820 -12.32 22.95 17.97
N LEU A 821 -13.07 21.86 17.79
CA LEU A 821 -14.30 21.83 17.02
C LEU A 821 -15.50 21.61 17.94
N ASP A 822 -16.67 21.97 17.44
CA ASP A 822 -17.94 21.58 18.05
C ASP A 822 -18.05 20.03 18.14
N PRO A 823 -18.63 19.49 19.22
CA PRO A 823 -18.82 18.05 19.37
C PRO A 823 -19.55 17.37 18.22
N ASP A 824 -20.62 17.97 17.71
CA ASP A 824 -21.45 17.41 16.63
C ASP A 824 -20.62 17.29 15.35
N MET A 825 -19.87 18.34 15.00
CA MET A 825 -18.94 18.32 13.87
C MET A 825 -17.85 17.25 14.03
N SER A 826 -17.31 17.08 15.23
CA SER A 826 -16.28 16.08 15.51
C SER A 826 -16.79 14.66 15.27
N LEU A 827 -18.00 14.37 15.77
CA LEU A 827 -18.65 13.08 15.60
C LEU A 827 -19.10 12.83 14.16
N PHE A 828 -19.55 13.87 13.45
CA PHE A 828 -19.83 13.79 12.02
C PHE A 828 -18.58 13.38 11.23
N LEU A 829 -17.43 14.00 11.50
CA LEU A 829 -16.18 13.65 10.85
C LEU A 829 -15.78 12.19 11.13
N PHE A 830 -15.94 11.69 12.36
CA PHE A 830 -15.68 10.28 12.67
C PHE A 830 -16.63 9.33 11.91
N ALA A 831 -17.93 9.60 11.93
CA ALA A 831 -18.94 8.77 11.25
C ALA A 831 -18.73 8.73 9.73
N ASP A 832 -18.31 9.84 9.12
CA ASP A 832 -18.06 9.91 7.68
C ASP A 832 -16.74 9.23 7.27
N SER A 833 -15.68 9.39 8.07
CA SER A 833 -14.33 8.99 7.66
C SER A 833 -13.98 7.54 7.99
N ILE A 834 -14.48 6.98 9.11
CA ILE A 834 -14.17 5.61 9.53
C ILE A 834 -14.62 4.57 8.48
N PRO A 835 -15.87 4.59 7.95
CA PRO A 835 -16.30 3.60 6.96
C PRO A 835 -15.48 3.63 5.68
N LYS A 836 -15.05 4.82 5.24
CA LYS A 836 -14.27 5.00 4.01
C LYS A 836 -12.88 4.37 4.09
N SER A 837 -12.35 4.15 5.31
CA SER A 837 -11.07 3.44 5.48
C SER A 837 -11.16 1.96 5.04
N LEU A 838 -12.35 1.34 5.18
CA LEU A 838 -12.58 -0.07 4.87
C LEU A 838 -12.63 -0.38 3.38
N ASP A 839 -13.04 0.60 2.57
CA ASP A 839 -13.09 0.48 1.10
C ASP A 839 -11.70 0.14 0.50
N PHE A 840 -10.63 0.35 1.28
CA PHE A 840 -9.24 0.19 0.86
C PHE A 840 -8.50 -0.96 1.57
N ASP A 841 -9.16 -1.73 2.45
CA ASP A 841 -8.56 -2.77 3.29
C ASP A 841 -8.71 -4.22 2.73
N ALA A 842 -9.40 -4.41 1.60
CA ALA A 842 -9.70 -5.74 1.06
C ALA A 842 -8.46 -6.46 0.49
N PRO A 843 -8.29 -7.78 0.72
CA PRO A 843 -7.26 -8.58 0.05
C PRO A 843 -7.48 -8.57 -1.48
N SER A 844 -6.38 -8.55 -2.22
CA SER A 844 -6.26 -8.30 -3.67
C SER A 844 -6.98 -9.29 -4.60
N ASP A 845 -7.78 -10.23 -4.09
CA ASP A 845 -8.49 -11.23 -4.89
C ASP A 845 -9.94 -10.84 -5.25
N ARG A 846 -10.53 -9.81 -4.63
CA ARG A 846 -11.85 -9.28 -5.07
C ARG A 846 -11.65 -8.10 -6.03
N GLN A 847 -11.61 -8.42 -7.33
CA GLN A 847 -11.63 -7.48 -8.48
C GLN A 847 -10.70 -6.27 -8.32
N VAL A 848 -9.47 -6.38 -8.85
CA VAL A 848 -8.56 -5.25 -9.04
C VAL A 848 -9.25 -4.19 -9.90
N LYS A 849 -9.86 -3.19 -9.27
CA LYS A 849 -10.12 -1.92 -9.95
C LYS A 849 -8.73 -1.38 -10.32
N PRO A 850 -8.45 -1.11 -11.60
CA PRO A 850 -7.15 -0.58 -12.00
C PRO A 850 -6.87 0.70 -11.20
N ALA A 851 -5.65 0.82 -10.69
CA ALA A 851 -5.21 2.00 -9.95
C ALA A 851 -5.53 3.25 -10.80
N ARG A 852 -6.25 4.22 -10.21
CA ARG A 852 -6.68 5.41 -10.96
C ARG A 852 -5.44 6.16 -11.45
N GLU A 853 -5.35 6.31 -12.76
CA GLU A 853 -4.25 6.98 -13.44
C GLU A 853 -4.56 8.47 -13.61
N TYR A 854 -3.54 9.30 -13.47
CA TYR A 854 -3.68 10.75 -13.56
C TYR A 854 -2.57 11.32 -14.44
N GLN A 855 -2.91 12.19 -15.38
CA GLN A 855 -1.89 12.95 -16.11
C GLN A 855 -1.10 13.83 -15.14
N TYR A 856 0.21 13.98 -15.32
CA TYR A 856 1.13 14.68 -14.42
C TYR A 856 0.82 16.16 -14.35
N ASP A 857 0.61 16.81 -15.50
CA ASP A 857 0.20 18.22 -15.50
C ASP A 857 -1.17 18.37 -14.85
N ARG A 858 -2.09 17.41 -15.05
CA ARG A 858 -3.36 17.38 -14.33
C ARG A 858 -3.17 17.11 -12.84
N LEU A 859 -2.14 16.37 -12.41
CA LEU A 859 -1.81 16.18 -11.00
C LEU A 859 -1.24 17.45 -10.39
N VAL A 860 -0.39 18.17 -11.11
CA VAL A 860 0.11 19.49 -10.69
C VAL A 860 -1.06 20.44 -10.52
N GLU A 861 -1.93 20.56 -11.53
CA GLU A 861 -3.12 21.43 -11.43
C GLU A 861 -4.10 20.93 -10.36
N HIS A 862 -4.32 19.62 -10.25
CA HIS A 862 -5.23 19.04 -9.26
C HIS A 862 -4.70 19.19 -7.83
N MET A 863 -3.38 19.05 -7.62
CA MET A 863 -2.74 19.30 -6.34
C MET A 863 -2.80 20.78 -6.02
N HIS A 864 -2.36 21.64 -6.94
CA HIS A 864 -2.39 23.09 -6.79
C HIS A 864 -3.80 23.58 -6.44
N ALA A 865 -4.82 23.20 -7.21
CA ALA A 865 -6.21 23.56 -6.95
C ALA A 865 -6.80 22.86 -5.72
N GLY A 866 -6.45 21.59 -5.48
CA GLY A 866 -6.93 20.79 -4.34
C GLY A 866 -6.43 21.32 -2.99
N PHE A 867 -5.25 21.93 -2.97
CA PHE A 867 -4.72 22.70 -1.84
C PHE A 867 -5.18 24.16 -1.86
N GLN A 868 -6.24 24.52 -2.60
CA GLN A 868 -6.76 25.89 -2.72
C GLN A 868 -5.68 26.91 -3.09
N GLU A 869 -4.77 26.50 -3.98
CA GLU A 869 -3.62 27.26 -4.45
C GLU A 869 -2.65 27.68 -3.33
N SER A 870 -2.64 26.97 -2.19
CA SER A 870 -1.75 27.26 -1.05
C SER A 870 -0.30 26.83 -1.26
N ILE A 871 -0.07 25.98 -2.27
CA ILE A 871 1.22 25.49 -2.73
C ILE A 871 1.42 25.95 -4.18
N SER A 872 2.60 26.46 -4.55
CA SER A 872 2.85 26.86 -5.94
C SER A 872 2.94 25.65 -6.89
N ARG A 873 2.69 25.84 -8.19
CA ARG A 873 2.89 24.78 -9.20
C ARG A 873 4.30 24.20 -9.16
N GLU A 874 5.30 25.06 -9.01
CA GLU A 874 6.70 24.66 -8.87
C GLU A 874 6.89 23.74 -7.63
N ALA A 875 6.32 24.13 -6.49
CA ALA A 875 6.38 23.38 -5.24
C ALA A 875 5.67 22.02 -5.33
N CYS A 876 4.59 21.90 -6.11
CA CYS A 876 3.87 20.63 -6.29
C CYS A 876 4.80 19.51 -6.78
N HIS A 877 5.77 19.82 -7.65
CA HIS A 877 6.68 18.81 -8.19
C HIS A 877 7.47 18.09 -7.10
N TYR A 878 7.88 18.80 -6.05
CA TYR A 878 8.64 18.26 -4.92
C TYR A 878 7.83 17.29 -4.06
N LEU A 879 6.50 17.39 -4.07
CA LEU A 879 5.63 16.42 -3.41
C LEU A 879 5.25 15.28 -4.35
N LEU A 880 4.93 15.59 -5.61
CA LEU A 880 4.44 14.60 -6.56
C LEU A 880 5.47 13.50 -6.86
N TYR A 881 6.77 13.81 -6.96
CA TYR A 881 7.78 12.80 -7.31
C TYR A 881 7.96 11.69 -6.25
N ARG A 882 7.52 11.93 -5.00
CA ARG A 882 7.52 10.93 -3.94
C ARG A 882 6.15 10.29 -3.71
N ALA A 883 5.06 10.97 -4.03
CA ALA A 883 3.69 10.50 -3.80
C ALA A 883 3.07 9.74 -4.99
N PHE A 884 3.69 9.84 -6.15
CA PHE A 884 3.24 9.22 -7.40
C PHE A 884 4.40 8.53 -8.09
N GLN A 885 4.11 7.41 -8.74
CA GLN A 885 5.05 6.77 -9.64
C GLN A 885 4.50 6.79 -11.06
N PRO A 886 5.37 6.87 -12.07
CA PRO A 886 4.94 6.77 -13.45
C PRO A 886 4.18 5.46 -13.61
N VAL A 887 3.01 5.52 -14.27
CA VAL A 887 2.39 4.31 -14.80
C VAL A 887 3.42 3.81 -15.81
N PRO A 888 3.95 2.57 -15.69
CA PRO A 888 4.80 1.99 -16.70
C PRO A 888 4.10 2.24 -18.02
N ASP A 889 2.81 1.92 -18.16
CA ASP A 889 2.04 1.92 -19.41
C ASP A 889 1.44 3.23 -19.97
N ARG A 890 1.73 4.43 -19.43
CA ARG A 890 1.07 5.66 -19.94
C ARG A 890 1.84 6.97 -19.64
N PRO A 891 2.61 7.62 -20.57
CA PRO A 891 3.59 8.67 -20.26
C PRO A 891 2.89 9.91 -19.83
N GLY A 892 3.51 10.58 -18.88
CA GLY A 892 2.85 11.70 -18.27
C GLY A 892 1.60 11.25 -17.52
N TYR A 893 1.30 9.96 -17.35
CA TYR A 893 0.34 9.48 -16.36
C TYR A 893 1.07 8.79 -15.24
N PHE A 894 0.50 8.95 -14.07
CA PHE A 894 1.06 8.46 -12.83
C PHE A 894 -0.07 7.83 -12.01
N TRP A 895 0.24 6.77 -11.29
CA TRP A 895 -0.63 6.28 -10.24
C TRP A 895 -0.08 6.71 -8.88
N ARG A 896 -1.00 6.91 -7.94
CA ARG A 896 -0.65 7.26 -6.57
C ARG A 896 0.01 6.05 -5.90
N VAL A 897 1.12 6.27 -5.21
CA VAL A 897 1.73 5.25 -4.34
C VAL A 897 1.34 5.41 -2.88
N SER A 898 1.04 6.64 -2.45
CA SER A 898 0.56 6.89 -1.09
C SER A 898 -0.76 6.16 -0.80
N ASP A 899 -0.87 5.65 0.41
CA ASP A 899 -2.02 4.90 0.89
C ASP A 899 -3.29 5.77 0.85
N GLN A 900 -4.39 5.26 0.30
CA GLN A 900 -5.64 6.04 0.22
C GLN A 900 -6.27 6.26 1.60
N ARG A 901 -6.02 5.36 2.57
CA ARG A 901 -6.54 5.45 3.94
C ARG A 901 -6.01 6.68 4.66
N VAL A 902 -4.85 7.24 4.27
CA VAL A 902 -4.33 8.46 4.89
C VAL A 902 -5.26 9.66 4.68
N ARG A 903 -6.16 9.62 3.70
CA ARG A 903 -7.21 10.64 3.50
C ARG A 903 -8.28 10.66 4.59
N HIS A 904 -8.31 9.62 5.42
CA HIS A 904 -9.31 9.41 6.45
C HIS A 904 -8.60 9.27 7.80
N ASN A 905 -7.78 10.26 8.16
CA ASN A 905 -7.10 10.31 9.44
C ASN A 905 -8.05 10.82 10.55
N HIS A 906 -8.00 10.21 11.72
CA HIS A 906 -8.82 10.55 12.87
C HIS A 906 -7.93 10.96 14.06
N GLY A 907 -8.39 11.90 14.91
CA GLY A 907 -7.76 12.14 16.23
C GLY A 907 -7.12 13.52 16.47
N LEU A 908 -7.52 14.56 15.72
CA LEU A 908 -6.94 15.91 15.84
C LEU A 908 -7.79 16.91 16.63
N VAL A 909 -8.93 16.48 17.19
CA VAL A 909 -9.86 17.38 17.88
C VAL A 909 -9.76 17.22 19.38
N TRP A 910 -9.37 18.30 20.07
CA TRP A 910 -9.13 18.31 21.51
C TRP A 910 -9.94 19.42 22.17
N SER A 911 -10.22 19.30 23.47
CA SER A 911 -10.86 20.39 24.21
C SER A 911 -9.90 21.58 24.34
N HIS A 912 -10.47 22.78 24.32
CA HIS A 912 -9.69 24.01 24.49
C HIS A 912 -8.88 24.01 25.79
N GLU A 913 -9.48 23.55 26.88
CA GLU A 913 -8.82 23.50 28.18
C GLU A 913 -7.61 22.55 28.20
N LEU A 914 -7.73 21.37 27.58
CA LEU A 914 -6.61 20.44 27.47
C LEU A 914 -5.50 21.05 26.62
N ASN A 915 -5.86 21.72 25.51
CA ASN A 915 -4.90 22.43 24.68
C ASN A 915 -4.14 23.53 25.46
N LEU A 916 -4.83 24.38 26.22
CA LEU A 916 -4.15 25.38 27.05
C LEU A 916 -3.23 24.75 28.11
N TYR A 917 -3.62 23.59 28.67
CA TYR A 917 -2.77 22.86 29.60
C TYR A 917 -1.49 22.34 28.93
N ILE A 918 -1.60 21.78 27.72
CA ILE A 918 -0.46 21.37 26.88
C ILE A 918 0.43 22.58 26.57
N ALA A 919 -0.14 23.71 26.16
CA ALA A 919 0.58 24.95 25.86
C ALA A 919 1.50 25.36 27.02
N ARG A 920 0.97 25.36 28.24
CA ARG A 920 1.70 25.76 29.46
C ARG A 920 2.88 24.83 29.79
N ARG A 921 2.84 23.57 29.34
CA ARG A 921 3.91 22.57 29.54
C ARG A 921 5.08 22.72 28.57
N ILE A 922 4.88 23.36 27.41
CA ILE A 922 5.92 23.53 26.40
C ILE A 922 6.86 24.67 26.83
N LYS A 923 8.04 24.30 27.34
CA LYS A 923 9.07 25.26 27.81
C LYS A 923 10.28 25.35 26.88
N VAL A 924 10.39 24.48 25.88
CA VAL A 924 11.53 24.42 24.97
C VAL A 924 11.59 25.68 24.08
N PRO A 925 12.77 26.07 23.56
CA PRO A 925 12.83 27.03 22.46
C PRO A 925 11.84 26.63 21.37
N PHE A 926 10.93 27.52 21.04
CA PHE A 926 9.85 27.22 20.12
C PHE A 926 9.62 28.39 19.15
N LEU A 927 9.92 28.16 17.87
CA LEU A 927 9.56 29.07 16.78
C LEU A 927 8.22 28.64 16.15
N PHE A 928 7.24 29.53 16.16
CA PHE A 928 6.02 29.39 15.38
C PHE A 928 5.98 30.45 14.28
N LEU A 929 5.97 30.01 13.01
CA LEU A 929 5.82 30.90 11.86
C LEU A 929 4.42 30.78 11.29
N LYS A 930 3.63 31.85 11.40
CA LYS A 930 2.28 31.93 10.83
C LYS A 930 2.33 32.59 9.44
N THR A 931 1.63 32.03 8.47
CA THR A 931 1.50 32.64 7.14
C THR A 931 0.34 33.63 7.11
N THR A 932 0.46 34.69 6.31
CA THR A 932 -0.53 35.79 6.26
C THR A 932 -1.88 35.40 5.68
N GLU A 933 -1.93 34.37 4.82
CA GLU A 933 -3.13 34.03 4.04
C GLU A 933 -3.82 32.73 4.49
N THR A 934 -3.27 31.97 5.44
CA THR A 934 -3.91 30.72 5.87
C THR A 934 -4.98 30.98 6.94
N PRO A 935 -6.25 30.62 6.68
CA PRO A 935 -7.35 30.88 7.60
C PRO A 935 -7.19 30.13 8.92
N ILE A 936 -7.82 30.66 9.97
CA ILE A 936 -8.00 29.97 11.24
C ILE A 936 -9.32 29.19 11.13
N PHE A 937 -9.26 27.87 11.27
CA PHE A 937 -10.38 26.94 11.06
C PHE A 937 -11.32 26.78 12.27
N GLU A 938 -11.03 27.50 13.35
CA GLU A 938 -11.75 27.46 14.62
C GLU A 938 -11.98 28.90 15.10
N ASP A 939 -12.63 29.07 16.25
CA ASP A 939 -12.79 30.39 16.86
C ASP A 939 -11.41 31.06 17.06
N PRO A 940 -11.14 32.23 16.45
CA PRO A 940 -9.85 32.91 16.55
C PRO A 940 -9.41 33.20 17.99
N ARG A 941 -10.36 33.30 18.94
CA ARG A 941 -10.07 33.47 20.36
C ARG A 941 -9.26 32.30 20.91
N TYR A 942 -9.58 31.06 20.53
CA TYR A 942 -8.85 29.89 21.02
C TYR A 942 -7.41 29.85 20.51
N HIS A 943 -7.19 30.31 19.28
CA HIS A 943 -5.85 30.45 18.72
C HIS A 943 -5.04 31.50 19.50
N GLN A 944 -5.63 32.69 19.72
CA GLN A 944 -4.98 33.77 20.45
C GLN A 944 -4.68 33.37 21.91
N GLU A 945 -5.63 32.78 22.62
CA GLU A 945 -5.43 32.32 24.01
C GLU A 945 -4.33 31.27 24.13
N THR A 946 -4.10 30.46 23.08
CA THR A 946 -2.99 29.50 23.05
C THR A 946 -1.64 30.21 22.90
N ILE A 947 -1.57 31.22 22.02
CA ILE A 947 -0.38 32.07 21.87
C ILE A 947 -0.10 32.79 23.20
N ASP A 948 -1.11 33.39 23.82
CA ASP A 948 -0.98 34.09 25.09
C ASP A 948 -0.49 33.15 26.19
N ALA A 949 -1.02 31.92 26.25
CA ALA A 949 -0.56 30.90 27.19
C ALA A 949 0.91 30.51 26.95
N LEU A 950 1.34 30.34 25.70
CA LEU A 950 2.74 30.05 25.35
C LEU A 950 3.65 31.22 25.72
N VAL A 951 3.30 32.46 25.35
CA VAL A 951 4.07 33.67 25.67
C VAL A 951 4.22 33.84 27.18
N ALA A 952 3.12 33.69 27.94
CA ALA A 952 3.13 33.83 29.39
C ALA A 952 3.96 32.75 30.10
N CYS A 953 4.12 31.58 29.48
CA CYS A 953 4.71 30.40 30.10
C CYS A 953 6.08 30.02 29.53
N ASN A 954 6.53 30.61 28.42
CA ASN A 954 7.75 30.26 27.72
C ASN A 954 8.43 31.50 27.14
N GLU A 955 9.42 32.03 27.85
CA GLU A 955 10.24 33.18 27.41
C GLU A 955 11.02 32.93 26.11
N ARG A 956 11.12 31.67 25.68
CA ARG A 956 11.83 31.24 24.47
C ARG A 956 10.87 30.90 23.32
N PHE A 957 9.60 31.23 23.47
CA PHE A 957 8.61 31.16 22.40
C PHE A 957 8.73 32.40 21.50
N VAL A 958 8.89 32.15 20.20
CA VAL A 958 9.05 33.19 19.18
C VAL A 958 7.93 33.00 18.16
N VAL A 959 7.16 34.06 17.93
CA VAL A 959 6.15 34.11 16.87
C VAL A 959 6.66 34.98 15.75
N GLY A 960 6.68 34.44 14.53
CA GLY A 960 6.97 35.18 13.32
C GLY A 960 5.79 35.12 12.35
N THR A 961 5.67 36.15 11.51
CA THR A 961 4.70 36.18 10.42
C THR A 961 5.44 36.18 9.09
N VAL A 962 5.06 35.29 8.18
CA VAL A 962 5.64 35.17 6.85
C VAL A 962 4.58 35.47 5.80
N GLU A 963 4.89 36.35 4.85
CA GLU A 963 4.00 36.64 3.73
C GLU A 963 3.85 35.40 2.83
N GLY A 964 2.60 34.99 2.60
CA GLY A 964 2.22 33.92 1.69
C GLY A 964 1.13 33.02 2.26
N LYS A 965 0.95 31.87 1.60
CA LYS A 965 -0.05 30.85 1.94
C LYS A 965 0.57 29.67 2.71
N HIS A 966 -0.25 28.68 3.04
CA HIS A 966 0.06 27.53 3.90
C HIS A 966 1.41 26.81 3.65
N HIS A 967 1.85 26.69 2.39
CA HIS A 967 3.11 26.04 2.02
C HIS A 967 4.23 27.05 1.69
N ALA A 968 4.25 28.21 2.34
CA ALA A 968 5.27 29.24 2.10
C ALA A 968 6.71 28.73 2.27
N HIS A 969 6.97 27.79 3.19
CA HIS A 969 8.29 27.18 3.38
C HIS A 969 8.78 26.37 2.17
N LEU A 970 7.87 25.89 1.32
CA LEU A 970 8.19 25.18 0.09
C LEU A 970 8.02 26.08 -1.16
N SER A 971 7.02 26.95 -1.17
CA SER A 971 6.71 27.81 -2.33
C SER A 971 7.62 29.04 -2.40
N ASN A 972 7.99 29.59 -1.24
CA ASN A 972 8.79 30.80 -1.05
C ASN A 972 9.82 30.60 0.08
N PRO A 973 10.68 29.57 -0.02
CA PRO A 973 11.63 29.19 1.03
C PRO A 973 12.55 30.34 1.45
N GLU A 974 12.87 31.27 0.54
CA GLU A 974 13.69 32.45 0.78
C GLU A 974 13.09 33.40 1.82
N ARG A 975 11.77 33.41 2.00
CA ARG A 975 11.08 34.21 3.01
C ARG A 975 11.11 33.55 4.39
N VAL A 976 11.22 32.22 4.43
CA VAL A 976 11.18 31.42 5.67
C VAL A 976 12.60 31.18 6.22
N ALA A 977 13.58 30.98 5.34
CA ALA A 977 14.95 30.63 5.70
C ALA A 977 15.62 31.60 6.69
N PRO A 978 15.43 32.94 6.62
CA PRO A 978 16.02 33.87 7.58
C PRO A 978 15.53 33.63 9.01
N PHE A 979 14.21 33.50 9.22
CA PHE A 979 13.63 33.24 10.54
C PHE A 979 14.14 31.94 11.16
N VAL A 980 14.24 30.88 10.35
CA VAL A 980 14.76 29.59 10.79
C VAL A 980 16.24 29.69 11.12
N SER A 981 17.03 30.36 10.27
CA SER A 981 18.48 30.51 10.47
C SER A 981 18.80 31.32 11.73
N ASP A 982 18.09 32.43 11.96
CA ASP A 982 18.26 33.27 13.16
C ASP A 982 17.89 32.52 14.44
N PHE A 983 16.78 31.77 14.39
CA PHE A 983 16.35 30.96 15.53
C PHE A 983 17.33 29.83 15.83
N LEU A 984 17.83 29.12 14.81
CA LEU A 984 18.84 28.08 14.97
C LEU A 984 20.16 28.67 15.47
N ALA A 985 20.60 29.81 14.96
CA ALA A 985 21.81 30.48 15.46
C ALA A 985 21.72 30.84 16.96
N LYS A 986 20.52 31.14 17.46
CA LYS A 986 20.28 31.48 18.87
C LYS A 986 20.15 30.26 19.79
N TYR A 987 19.50 29.19 19.33
CA TYR A 987 19.06 28.09 20.21
C TYR A 987 19.62 26.71 19.86
N TRP A 988 20.17 26.50 18.67
CA TRP A 988 20.81 25.25 18.29
C TRP A 988 22.31 25.30 18.59
N THR A 989 22.85 24.27 19.23
CA THR A 989 24.29 24.13 19.50
C THR A 989 24.81 22.76 19.09
N LYS A 990 26.05 22.73 18.62
CA LYS A 990 26.73 21.50 18.18
C LYS A 990 26.99 20.52 19.34
N ASP A 991 27.17 21.04 20.56
CA ASP A 991 27.48 20.25 21.76
C ASP A 991 26.31 19.39 22.27
N ASN A 992 25.07 19.67 21.84
CA ASN A 992 23.91 18.84 22.16
C ASN A 992 24.01 17.40 21.59
N TRP A 993 24.95 17.13 20.68
CA TRP A 993 25.26 15.79 20.16
C TRP A 993 26.14 14.96 21.10
N GLN A 994 27.09 15.55 21.82
CA GLN A 994 28.06 14.81 22.65
C GLN A 994 27.55 14.45 24.04
N GLY A 995 26.43 15.06 24.49
CA GLY A 995 25.82 14.80 25.80
C GLY A 995 25.02 13.50 25.91
N SER A 996 24.81 12.77 24.81
CA SER A 996 24.10 11.48 24.82
C SER A 996 25.09 10.33 24.90
N LYS A 997 25.62 10.05 26.10
CA LYS A 997 26.21 8.74 26.38
C LYS A 997 25.07 7.72 26.47
N LEU A 998 24.92 6.92 25.42
CA LEU A 998 24.71 5.49 25.59
C LEU A 998 26.03 4.80 25.26
#